data_AF-A0A290ZT77-F1
#
_entry.id   AF-A0A290ZT77-F1
#
_cell.length_a   1.000
_cell.length_b   1.000
_cell.length_c   1.000
_cell.angle_alpha   90.00
_cell.angle_beta   90.00
_cell.angle_gamma   90.00
#
_symmetry.space_group_name_H-M   'P 1'
#
loop_
_entity.id
_entity.type
_entity.pdbx_description
1 polymer ?
#
loop_
_entity_poly.entity_id
_entity_poly.type
_entity_poly.pdbx_seq_one_letter_code
_entity_poly.pdbx_strand_id
1 'polypeptide(L)'
;MSDSDPSPASFESAMSLPAGNADLTLGEIVRPDILECSPDVSLRDAARRMSEARVSSILVVDDDEVVGIWTERDALRVDFTDAVAFDTPIAHAMSAPVRTVPRSITLHELTLRFREEHLRHYLVVDEAGRRCGVVSQTDVVMNQGIEHYLKLRKVDSLLKGRLVPLPRTAPLSEAARRMREGGVDAVVVAYGEGEYGILTERDVTRLVAAGTTDRPVDGLASRPLVTVTAHTSLYRVRCLLAERRMRHVGVVGEDGVPVDLINFSDILTGMELVYVHELQHALAERDRALNASQRNLYLAEKVIENSLEGILITDADARIMSVNPAFTRLTGYTAEEVIGRNPSLLSSGRQSKAFYARMWESIKADGCWQGEVWNRRKNGEVFPEFLTINAITDHDGRLTNYAALFSDISEVKQNEQRIRDLAYFDPLTGLPNRRLLDDRLQVELAHASRQHGRVAVMFVDLDRFKRINDSLGHEVGDQLLVEVARRLCGCLREDDTVARMGGDEFVIVMSDADGPEGAAHAAGRMAAALRRPIVVDGRELVVTCSIGISFYPDDGEDSGTLIKNADVAMYRAKAEGRNAFQLYQPAMNARSLEHLALEAALHRALPAGELLLHYQPIVSVAGCHTVAAEALLRWRHPDLGLVSPADFIPIAEDTGLIVPIGEWVLRTACEQHRAWSAAGRPPVRMMVNISARQFRDHDFIDMVRRVLRETGMVPGLLTLELTESILMDDTCQGIALLEELRMLGLRVALDDFGTGYSSLGYLKRFPIDELKIDRLFVRDIDRNPRDAALAAAIISIGHSLGLRVIGEGVETAAQFDMLAARGCDLMQGFHFSPPVAAEAFPA
;
A
#
# COMPACT_ATOMS: atom_id res chain seq x y z
N MET A 1 7.55 -10.20 -37.67
CA MET A 1 7.56 -10.46 -36.22
C MET A 1 6.23 -9.92 -35.71
N SER A 2 5.26 -10.81 -35.65
CA SER A 2 3.83 -10.52 -35.44
C SER A 2 3.28 -11.72 -34.67
N ASP A 3 3.20 -11.57 -33.36
CA ASP A 3 2.52 -12.53 -32.48
C ASP A 3 1.13 -11.99 -32.18
N SER A 4 0.13 -12.72 -32.66
CA SER A 4 -1.29 -12.56 -32.35
C SER A 4 -1.76 -13.86 -31.69
N ASP A 5 -2.02 -13.81 -30.38
CA ASP A 5 -2.72 -14.86 -29.66
C ASP A 5 -4.18 -14.99 -30.17
N PRO A 6 -4.71 -16.21 -30.40
CA PRO A 6 -6.10 -16.37 -30.78
C PRO A 6 -7.05 -16.40 -29.57
N SER A 7 -8.21 -15.78 -29.75
CA SER A 7 -9.33 -15.69 -28.79
C SER A 7 -9.99 -17.04 -28.46
N PRO A 8 -10.62 -17.20 -27.27
CA PRO A 8 -11.20 -18.44 -26.77
C PRO A 8 -12.59 -18.79 -27.36
N ALA A 9 -12.79 -18.64 -28.67
CA ALA A 9 -14.07 -18.86 -29.34
C ALA A 9 -14.15 -20.14 -30.20
N SER A 10 -13.18 -21.06 -30.09
CA SER A 10 -13.08 -22.23 -30.97
C SER A 10 -13.17 -23.60 -30.29
N PHE A 11 -13.72 -23.69 -29.08
CA PHE A 11 -13.85 -24.96 -28.34
C PHE A 11 -15.28 -25.50 -28.13
N GLU A 12 -16.33 -24.79 -28.57
CA GLU A 12 -17.73 -25.24 -28.39
C GLU A 12 -18.30 -26.10 -29.54
N SER A 13 -17.53 -26.38 -30.59
CA SER A 13 -18.03 -27.11 -31.77
C SER A 13 -17.84 -28.64 -31.74
N ALA A 14 -17.30 -29.23 -30.66
CA ALA A 14 -16.83 -30.62 -30.67
C ALA A 14 -17.58 -31.61 -29.75
N MET A 15 -18.80 -31.29 -29.29
CA MET A 15 -19.60 -32.20 -28.45
C MET A 15 -21.05 -32.37 -28.91
N SER A 16 -21.31 -32.36 -30.23
CA SER A 16 -22.56 -32.93 -30.74
C SER A 16 -22.46 -34.47 -30.68
N LEU A 17 -23.08 -35.08 -29.67
CA LEU A 17 -23.40 -36.51 -29.69
C LEU A 17 -24.16 -36.83 -30.99
N PRO A 18 -23.75 -37.81 -31.81
CA PRO A 18 -24.60 -38.27 -32.88
C PRO A 18 -25.86 -38.85 -32.25
N ALA A 19 -27.04 -38.39 -32.68
CA ALA A 19 -28.32 -38.99 -32.35
C ALA A 19 -28.33 -40.43 -32.91
N GLY A 20 -27.81 -41.39 -32.14
CA GLY A 20 -27.82 -42.80 -32.47
C GLY A 20 -29.15 -43.42 -32.09
N ASN A 21 -30.04 -43.59 -33.08
CA ASN A 21 -31.12 -44.60 -33.15
C ASN A 21 -31.76 -45.08 -31.83
N ALA A 22 -32.22 -44.19 -30.96
CA ALA A 22 -32.94 -44.59 -29.74
C ALA A 22 -34.36 -45.14 -30.01
N ASP A 23 -34.91 -44.95 -31.22
CA ASP A 23 -36.31 -45.26 -31.55
C ASP A 23 -36.47 -46.38 -32.60
N LEU A 24 -35.55 -47.35 -32.64
CA LEU A 24 -35.76 -48.58 -33.41
C LEU A 24 -36.86 -49.42 -32.73
N THR A 25 -38.01 -49.53 -33.39
CA THR A 25 -39.10 -50.40 -32.95
C THR A 25 -38.84 -51.84 -33.38
N LEU A 26 -39.33 -52.80 -32.59
CA LEU A 26 -39.15 -54.22 -32.85
C LEU A 26 -39.66 -54.64 -34.26
N GLY A 27 -40.64 -53.91 -34.79
CA GLY A 27 -41.24 -54.16 -36.11
C GLY A 27 -40.29 -54.13 -37.31
N GLU A 28 -39.09 -53.57 -37.18
CA GLU A 28 -38.08 -53.48 -38.25
C GLU A 28 -37.06 -54.64 -38.25
N ILE A 29 -37.01 -55.44 -37.17
CA ILE A 29 -35.97 -56.46 -36.93
C ILE A 29 -36.52 -57.89 -36.90
N VAL A 30 -37.82 -58.04 -36.64
CA VAL A 30 -38.46 -59.36 -36.51
C VAL A 30 -38.46 -60.11 -37.84
N ARG A 31 -38.01 -61.38 -37.79
CA ARG A 31 -38.12 -62.30 -38.93
C ARG A 31 -39.54 -62.85 -39.01
N PRO A 32 -40.19 -62.83 -40.19
CA PRO A 32 -41.57 -63.29 -40.36
C PRO A 32 -41.72 -64.81 -40.34
N ASP A 33 -40.64 -65.57 -40.54
CA ASP A 33 -40.68 -67.03 -40.61
C ASP A 33 -40.71 -67.65 -39.22
N ILE A 34 -41.90 -68.04 -38.77
CA ILE A 34 -42.12 -68.78 -37.53
C ILE A 34 -42.05 -70.28 -37.85
N LEU A 35 -41.13 -70.99 -37.19
CA LEU A 35 -41.11 -72.45 -37.27
C LEU A 35 -42.16 -73.01 -36.30
N GLU A 36 -43.07 -73.82 -36.83
CA GLU A 36 -44.20 -74.40 -36.08
C GLU A 36 -44.26 -75.93 -36.19
N CYS A 37 -44.77 -76.58 -35.15
CA CYS A 37 -45.07 -78.01 -35.16
C CYS A 37 -46.30 -78.38 -34.32
N SER A 38 -46.91 -79.53 -34.63
CA SER A 38 -48.00 -80.12 -33.84
C SER A 38 -47.45 -80.68 -32.50
N PRO A 39 -48.27 -80.76 -31.43
CA PRO A 39 -47.86 -81.25 -30.11
C PRO A 39 -47.36 -82.70 -30.09
N ASP A 40 -47.78 -83.50 -31.08
CA ASP A 40 -47.42 -84.93 -31.21
C ASP A 40 -46.06 -85.18 -31.86
N VAL A 41 -45.41 -84.14 -32.39
CA VAL A 41 -44.09 -84.27 -33.03
C VAL A 41 -43.04 -84.70 -32.00
N SER A 42 -42.23 -85.69 -32.33
CA SER A 42 -41.15 -86.17 -31.46
C SER A 42 -40.10 -85.09 -31.20
N LEU A 43 -39.45 -85.12 -30.04
CA LEU A 43 -38.33 -84.21 -29.73
C LEU A 43 -37.19 -84.31 -30.77
N ARG A 44 -36.92 -85.52 -31.28
CA ARG A 44 -35.95 -85.74 -32.37
C ARG A 44 -36.32 -84.97 -33.63
N ASP A 45 -37.58 -85.06 -34.08
CA ASP A 45 -38.03 -84.38 -35.29
C ASP A 45 -38.12 -82.87 -35.09
N ALA A 46 -38.57 -82.40 -33.91
CA ALA A 46 -38.56 -80.98 -33.58
C ALA A 46 -37.14 -80.41 -33.61
N ALA A 47 -36.17 -81.10 -33.00
CA ALA A 47 -34.77 -80.72 -33.01
C ALA A 47 -34.18 -80.69 -34.43
N ARG A 48 -34.54 -81.67 -35.27
CA ARG A 48 -34.13 -81.72 -36.66
C ARG A 48 -34.65 -80.51 -37.43
N ARG A 49 -35.94 -80.18 -37.29
CA ARG A 49 -36.54 -78.99 -37.93
C ARG A 49 -35.87 -77.71 -37.47
N MET A 50 -35.62 -77.54 -36.16
CA MET A 50 -34.91 -76.36 -35.63
C MET A 50 -33.49 -76.23 -36.20
N SER A 51 -32.76 -77.34 -36.27
CA SER A 51 -31.39 -77.39 -36.82
C SER A 51 -31.35 -77.06 -38.32
N GLU A 52 -32.27 -77.64 -39.11
CA GLU A 52 -32.40 -77.42 -40.55
C GLU A 52 -32.80 -75.97 -40.88
N ALA A 53 -33.80 -75.43 -40.16
CA ALA A 53 -34.24 -74.04 -40.29
C ALA A 53 -33.27 -73.03 -39.65
N ARG A 54 -32.26 -73.51 -38.91
CA ARG A 54 -31.26 -72.70 -38.20
C ARG A 54 -31.86 -71.68 -37.23
N VAL A 55 -32.95 -72.05 -36.56
CA VAL A 55 -33.65 -71.25 -35.55
C VAL A 55 -33.38 -71.79 -34.15
N SER A 56 -33.45 -70.93 -33.13
CA SER A 56 -33.21 -71.30 -31.73
C SER A 56 -34.45 -71.76 -30.96
N SER A 57 -35.62 -71.72 -31.61
CA SER A 57 -36.91 -72.08 -31.02
C SER A 57 -37.89 -72.56 -32.08
N ILE A 58 -38.83 -73.40 -31.67
CA ILE A 58 -39.99 -73.84 -32.45
C ILE A 58 -41.26 -73.61 -31.62
N LEU A 59 -42.31 -73.07 -32.23
CA LEU A 59 -43.62 -72.94 -31.59
C LEU A 59 -44.41 -74.23 -31.74
N VAL A 60 -45.07 -74.63 -30.66
CA VAL A 60 -46.00 -75.76 -30.65
C VAL A 60 -47.40 -75.22 -30.76
N VAL A 61 -48.11 -75.66 -31.80
CA VAL A 61 -49.42 -75.13 -32.19
C VAL A 61 -50.42 -76.28 -32.26
N ASP A 62 -51.56 -76.13 -31.57
CA ASP A 62 -52.69 -77.07 -31.58
C ASP A 62 -53.94 -76.30 -32.04
N ASP A 63 -54.63 -76.78 -33.08
CA ASP A 63 -55.81 -76.10 -33.66
C ASP A 63 -55.66 -74.57 -33.88
N ASP A 64 -54.51 -74.13 -34.38
CA ASP A 64 -54.15 -72.72 -34.63
C ASP A 64 -54.00 -71.84 -33.36
N GLU A 65 -53.88 -72.46 -32.19
CA GLU A 65 -53.54 -71.83 -30.92
C GLU A 65 -52.11 -72.20 -30.48
N VAL A 66 -51.34 -71.22 -30.01
CA VAL A 66 -49.97 -71.44 -29.53
C VAL A 66 -50.01 -72.02 -28.12
N VAL A 67 -49.77 -73.33 -28.01
CA VAL A 67 -49.83 -74.05 -26.73
C VAL A 67 -48.49 -74.08 -25.99
N GLY A 68 -47.38 -73.85 -26.69
CA GLY A 68 -46.06 -73.79 -26.07
C GLY A 68 -44.93 -73.40 -27.02
N ILE A 69 -43.73 -73.25 -26.46
CA ILE A 69 -42.48 -73.00 -27.20
C ILE A 69 -41.42 -73.98 -26.72
N TRP A 70 -40.67 -74.56 -27.65
CA TRP A 70 -39.51 -75.39 -27.33
C TRP A 70 -38.25 -74.73 -27.87
N THR A 71 -37.26 -74.55 -27.00
CA THR A 71 -36.02 -73.79 -27.26
C THR A 71 -34.78 -74.68 -27.17
N GLU A 72 -33.64 -74.20 -27.66
CA GLU A 72 -32.34 -74.89 -27.48
C GLU A 72 -32.03 -75.21 -26.00
N ARG A 73 -32.52 -74.40 -25.06
CA ARG A 73 -32.37 -74.64 -23.62
C ARG A 73 -33.23 -75.80 -23.13
N ASP A 74 -34.43 -75.97 -23.67
CA ASP A 74 -35.31 -77.08 -23.32
C ASP A 74 -34.72 -78.43 -23.78
N ALA A 75 -33.90 -78.43 -24.84
CA ALA A 75 -33.18 -79.62 -25.29
C ALA A 75 -32.22 -80.20 -24.22
N LEU A 76 -31.76 -79.38 -23.26
CA LEU A 76 -30.96 -79.84 -22.11
C LEU A 76 -31.74 -80.72 -21.12
N ARG A 77 -33.07 -80.76 -21.23
CA ARG A 77 -33.93 -81.59 -20.36
C ARG A 77 -34.14 -82.99 -20.91
N VAL A 78 -33.73 -83.26 -22.15
CA VAL A 78 -33.80 -84.61 -22.75
C VAL A 78 -32.86 -85.54 -21.98
N ASP A 79 -33.36 -86.72 -21.60
CA ASP A 79 -32.55 -87.74 -20.97
C ASP A 79 -31.73 -88.50 -22.03
N PHE A 80 -30.43 -88.21 -22.10
CA PHE A 80 -29.52 -88.87 -23.04
C PHE A 80 -29.23 -90.32 -22.68
N THR A 81 -29.56 -90.77 -21.46
CA THR A 81 -29.37 -92.16 -21.03
C THR A 81 -30.49 -93.08 -21.49
N ASP A 82 -31.64 -92.51 -21.90
CA ASP A 82 -32.81 -93.25 -22.40
C ASP A 82 -33.05 -92.95 -23.88
N ALA A 83 -32.88 -93.96 -24.74
CA ALA A 83 -33.11 -93.85 -26.17
C ALA A 83 -34.58 -93.56 -26.53
N VAL A 84 -35.54 -93.86 -25.64
CA VAL A 84 -36.96 -93.59 -25.84
C VAL A 84 -37.28 -92.11 -25.61
N ALA A 85 -36.48 -91.41 -24.79
CA ALA A 85 -36.70 -90.00 -24.49
C ALA A 85 -36.71 -89.11 -25.74
N PHE A 86 -35.90 -89.44 -26.76
CA PHE A 86 -35.85 -88.71 -28.03
C PHE A 86 -37.16 -88.74 -28.82
N ASP A 87 -37.95 -89.80 -28.65
CA ASP A 87 -39.19 -90.04 -29.38
C ASP A 87 -40.44 -89.57 -28.60
N THR A 88 -40.24 -88.92 -27.44
CA THR A 88 -41.32 -88.33 -26.63
C THR A 88 -42.00 -87.18 -27.40
N PRO A 89 -43.34 -87.02 -27.33
CA PRO A 89 -44.03 -85.87 -27.91
C PRO A 89 -43.56 -84.54 -27.32
N ILE A 90 -43.37 -83.54 -28.18
CA ILE A 90 -42.85 -82.21 -27.79
C ILE A 90 -43.74 -81.51 -26.75
N ALA A 91 -45.04 -81.81 -26.73
CA ALA A 91 -45.99 -81.30 -25.74
C ALA A 91 -45.55 -81.51 -24.29
N HIS A 92 -44.81 -82.59 -24.01
CA HIS A 92 -44.35 -82.92 -22.66
C HIS A 92 -43.04 -82.23 -22.25
N ALA A 93 -42.32 -81.61 -23.19
CA ALA A 93 -41.03 -80.97 -22.91
C ALA A 93 -40.96 -79.48 -23.28
N MET A 94 -42.01 -78.93 -23.91
CA MET A 94 -42.13 -77.50 -24.22
C MET A 94 -42.32 -76.65 -22.96
N SER A 95 -41.99 -75.37 -23.09
CA SER A 95 -42.30 -74.33 -22.11
C SER A 95 -43.66 -73.70 -22.41
N ALA A 96 -44.51 -73.54 -21.39
CA ALA A 96 -45.84 -72.92 -21.48
C ALA A 96 -46.18 -72.15 -20.19
N PRO A 97 -46.93 -71.03 -20.25
CA PRO A 97 -47.46 -70.37 -21.45
C PRO A 97 -46.40 -69.57 -22.22
N VAL A 98 -46.60 -69.37 -23.53
CA VAL A 98 -45.70 -68.55 -24.37
C VAL A 98 -45.90 -67.07 -24.06
N ARG A 99 -44.82 -66.37 -23.74
CA ARG A 99 -44.84 -64.94 -23.40
C ARG A 99 -44.77 -64.09 -24.66
N THR A 100 -45.61 -63.05 -24.71
CA THR A 100 -45.78 -62.20 -25.89
C THR A 100 -45.35 -60.75 -25.65
N VAL A 101 -44.90 -60.08 -26.71
CA VAL A 101 -44.61 -58.63 -26.71
C VAL A 101 -45.23 -57.97 -27.96
N PRO A 102 -45.69 -56.71 -27.85
CA PRO A 102 -46.26 -56.00 -28.99
C PRO A 102 -45.15 -55.58 -29.98
N ARG A 103 -45.49 -55.51 -31.27
CA ARG A 103 -44.56 -55.08 -32.34
C ARG A 103 -44.00 -53.65 -32.15
N SER A 104 -44.72 -52.80 -31.40
CA SER A 104 -44.34 -51.41 -31.10
C SER A 104 -43.33 -51.27 -29.95
N ILE A 105 -43.00 -52.36 -29.23
CA ILE A 105 -42.04 -52.29 -28.13
C ILE A 105 -40.68 -51.80 -28.64
N THR A 106 -40.05 -50.91 -27.89
CA THR A 106 -38.70 -50.44 -28.20
C THR A 106 -37.68 -51.52 -27.86
N LEU A 107 -36.54 -51.52 -28.55
CA LEU A 107 -35.46 -52.46 -28.23
C LEU A 107 -34.94 -52.30 -26.79
N HIS A 108 -35.02 -51.09 -26.21
CA HIS A 108 -34.61 -50.82 -24.84
C HIS A 108 -35.57 -51.45 -23.83
N GLU A 109 -36.88 -51.26 -23.98
CA GLU A 109 -37.89 -51.85 -23.11
C GLU A 109 -37.87 -53.39 -23.20
N LEU A 110 -37.64 -53.93 -24.39
CA LEU A 110 -37.49 -55.37 -24.60
C LEU A 110 -36.28 -55.95 -23.85
N THR A 111 -35.17 -55.21 -23.73
CA THR A 111 -34.01 -55.62 -22.91
C THR A 111 -34.36 -55.76 -21.45
N LEU A 112 -35.11 -54.80 -20.89
CA LEU A 112 -35.55 -54.85 -19.49
C LEU A 112 -36.41 -56.09 -19.23
N ARG A 113 -37.38 -56.37 -20.10
CA ARG A 113 -38.24 -57.56 -19.97
C ARG A 113 -37.50 -58.88 -20.09
N PHE A 114 -36.50 -58.98 -20.97
CA PHE A 114 -35.67 -60.20 -21.05
C PHE A 114 -34.93 -60.48 -19.74
N ARG A 115 -34.49 -59.42 -19.04
CA ARG A 115 -33.81 -59.54 -17.76
C ARG A 115 -34.78 -59.88 -16.62
N GLU A 116 -35.86 -59.13 -16.48
CA GLU A 116 -36.82 -59.29 -15.38
C GLU A 116 -37.52 -60.64 -15.41
N GLU A 117 -37.93 -61.11 -16.58
CA GLU A 117 -38.66 -62.37 -16.72
C GLU A 117 -37.73 -63.59 -16.91
N HIS A 118 -36.42 -63.37 -17.03
CA HIS A 118 -35.39 -64.41 -17.27
C HIS A 118 -35.66 -65.28 -18.52
N LEU A 119 -36.27 -64.70 -19.54
CA LEU A 119 -36.61 -65.36 -20.80
C LEU A 119 -35.54 -65.11 -21.87
N ARG A 120 -35.49 -65.98 -22.88
CA ARG A 120 -34.58 -65.84 -24.04
C ARG A 120 -35.29 -65.54 -25.34
N HIS A 121 -36.59 -65.79 -25.39
CA HIS A 121 -37.43 -65.62 -26.56
C HIS A 121 -38.78 -65.03 -26.14
N TYR A 122 -39.29 -64.10 -26.95
CA TYR A 122 -40.68 -63.64 -26.89
C TYR A 122 -41.36 -63.86 -28.23
N LEU A 123 -42.64 -64.23 -28.19
CA LEU A 123 -43.50 -64.21 -29.36
C LEU A 123 -43.96 -62.77 -29.63
N VAL A 124 -43.71 -62.28 -30.83
CA VAL A 124 -44.11 -60.94 -31.24
C VAL A 124 -45.50 -61.00 -31.82
N VAL A 125 -46.40 -60.14 -31.33
CA VAL A 125 -47.79 -60.03 -31.80
C VAL A 125 -48.08 -58.64 -32.34
N ASP A 126 -48.97 -58.56 -33.34
CA ASP A 126 -49.51 -57.28 -33.80
C ASP A 126 -50.62 -56.75 -32.87
N GLU A 127 -51.14 -55.57 -33.17
CA GLU A 127 -52.22 -54.93 -32.40
C GLU A 127 -53.54 -55.74 -32.42
N ALA A 128 -53.71 -56.66 -33.37
CA ALA A 128 -54.85 -57.57 -33.47
C ALA A 128 -54.60 -58.92 -32.79
N GLY A 129 -53.44 -59.11 -32.14
CA GLY A 129 -53.06 -60.35 -31.46
C GLY A 129 -52.51 -61.44 -32.40
N ARG A 130 -52.29 -61.13 -33.69
CA ARG A 130 -51.77 -62.10 -34.66
C ARG A 130 -50.25 -62.24 -34.52
N ARG A 131 -49.78 -63.48 -34.70
CA ARG A 131 -48.37 -63.87 -34.60
C ARG A 131 -47.56 -63.20 -35.71
N CYS A 132 -46.51 -62.47 -35.35
CA CYS A 132 -45.65 -61.74 -36.29
C CYS A 132 -44.24 -62.33 -36.43
N GLY A 133 -43.74 -63.00 -35.38
CA GLY A 133 -42.41 -63.59 -35.37
C GLY A 133 -41.94 -63.91 -33.95
N VAL A 134 -40.73 -64.46 -33.80
CA VAL A 134 -40.09 -64.66 -32.49
C VAL A 134 -38.84 -63.79 -32.42
N VAL A 135 -38.65 -63.08 -31.31
CA VAL A 135 -37.44 -62.29 -31.06
C VAL A 135 -36.61 -62.94 -29.96
N SER A 136 -35.30 -63.03 -30.17
CA SER A 136 -34.34 -63.51 -29.17
C SER A 136 -33.50 -62.37 -28.58
N GLN A 137 -32.86 -62.62 -27.44
CA GLN A 137 -31.87 -61.70 -26.88
C GLN A 137 -30.74 -61.37 -27.88
N THR A 138 -30.36 -62.33 -28.74
CA THR A 138 -29.31 -62.11 -29.76
C THR A 138 -29.74 -61.07 -30.78
N ASP A 139 -31.01 -61.08 -31.19
CA ASP A 139 -31.54 -60.13 -32.17
C ASP A 139 -31.51 -58.69 -31.63
N VAL A 140 -31.71 -58.50 -30.32
CA VAL A 140 -31.65 -57.20 -29.67
C VAL A 140 -30.22 -56.63 -29.68
N VAL A 141 -29.20 -57.42 -29.30
CA VAL A 141 -27.80 -56.95 -29.27
C VAL A 141 -27.29 -56.55 -30.65
N MET A 142 -27.72 -57.28 -31.68
CA MET A 142 -27.27 -57.05 -33.04
C MET A 142 -27.83 -55.75 -33.64
N ASN A 143 -28.93 -55.23 -33.12
CA ASN A 143 -29.67 -54.11 -33.74
C ASN A 143 -29.81 -52.86 -32.85
N GLN A 144 -29.27 -52.85 -31.63
CA GLN A 144 -29.43 -51.72 -30.68
C GLN A 144 -28.58 -50.47 -30.95
N GLY A 145 -27.71 -50.42 -31.97
CA GLY A 145 -26.96 -49.19 -32.31
C GLY A 145 -25.92 -48.73 -31.26
N ILE A 146 -25.42 -49.66 -30.44
CA ILE A 146 -24.56 -49.41 -29.27
C ILE A 146 -23.05 -49.47 -29.56
N GLU A 147 -22.66 -49.30 -30.83
CA GLU A 147 -21.28 -49.51 -31.30
C GLU A 147 -20.25 -48.63 -30.61
N HIS A 148 -20.59 -47.37 -30.36
CA HIS A 148 -19.66 -46.40 -29.78
C HIS A 148 -19.29 -46.78 -28.34
N TYR A 149 -20.28 -47.20 -27.57
CA TYR A 149 -20.10 -47.60 -26.17
C TYR A 149 -19.27 -48.88 -26.02
N LEU A 150 -19.57 -49.90 -26.84
CA LEU A 150 -18.84 -51.16 -26.81
C LEU A 150 -17.35 -51.02 -27.17
N LYS A 151 -16.94 -49.94 -27.88
CA LYS A 151 -15.53 -49.68 -28.21
C LYS A 151 -14.72 -49.24 -26.98
N LEU A 152 -15.36 -48.61 -26.00
CA LEU A 152 -14.69 -48.02 -24.83
C LEU A 152 -14.55 -49.02 -23.67
N ARG A 153 -15.35 -50.10 -23.63
CA ARG A 153 -15.26 -51.13 -22.59
C ARG A 153 -14.49 -52.37 -23.05
N LYS A 154 -13.83 -53.00 -22.09
CA LYS A 154 -13.03 -54.22 -22.26
C LYS A 154 -13.72 -55.42 -21.62
N VAL A 155 -13.28 -56.61 -22.03
CA VAL A 155 -13.77 -57.92 -21.57
C VAL A 155 -13.63 -58.12 -20.05
N ASP A 156 -12.56 -57.61 -19.45
CA ASP A 156 -12.28 -57.66 -18.01
C ASP A 156 -13.48 -57.25 -17.14
N SER A 157 -14.23 -56.28 -17.64
CA SER A 157 -15.34 -55.65 -16.97
C SER A 157 -16.64 -56.48 -16.94
N LEU A 158 -16.64 -57.64 -17.60
CA LEU A 158 -17.73 -58.63 -17.61
C LEU A 158 -17.32 -60.00 -17.02
N LEU A 159 -16.08 -60.15 -16.53
CA LEU A 159 -15.59 -61.43 -16.02
C LEU A 159 -16.34 -61.84 -14.75
N LYS A 160 -16.85 -63.07 -14.76
CA LYS A 160 -17.52 -63.74 -13.63
C LYS A 160 -16.53 -64.63 -12.86
N GLY A 161 -15.49 -65.14 -13.52
CA GLY A 161 -14.37 -65.87 -12.92
C GLY A 161 -14.73 -67.25 -12.39
N ARG A 162 -15.68 -67.95 -13.02
CA ARG A 162 -16.26 -69.22 -12.53
C ARG A 162 -16.20 -70.38 -13.53
N LEU A 163 -15.37 -70.29 -14.57
CA LEU A 163 -15.29 -71.34 -15.58
C LEU A 163 -14.53 -72.58 -15.08
N VAL A 164 -15.21 -73.72 -15.04
CA VAL A 164 -14.60 -75.03 -14.73
C VAL A 164 -14.74 -75.95 -15.94
N PRO A 165 -13.66 -76.20 -16.71
CA PRO A 165 -13.70 -77.10 -17.86
C PRO A 165 -14.08 -78.53 -17.51
N LEU A 166 -14.83 -79.19 -18.38
CA LEU A 166 -15.13 -80.62 -18.32
C LEU A 166 -14.00 -81.45 -18.91
N PRO A 167 -13.62 -82.60 -18.32
CA PRO A 167 -12.68 -83.51 -18.97
C PRO A 167 -13.32 -84.15 -20.21
N ARG A 168 -12.53 -84.44 -21.26
CA ARG A 168 -13.04 -85.08 -22.50
C ARG A 168 -13.80 -86.40 -22.28
N THR A 169 -13.52 -87.09 -21.17
CA THR A 169 -14.16 -88.35 -20.79
C THR A 169 -15.51 -88.17 -20.10
N ALA A 170 -15.91 -86.94 -19.77
CA ALA A 170 -17.20 -86.67 -19.13
C ALA A 170 -18.35 -87.08 -20.06
N PRO A 171 -19.44 -87.67 -19.53
CA PRO A 171 -20.60 -88.04 -20.33
C PRO A 171 -21.38 -86.81 -20.79
N LEU A 172 -22.06 -86.91 -21.93
CA LEU A 172 -22.93 -85.87 -22.50
C LEU A 172 -24.03 -85.45 -21.51
N SER A 173 -24.58 -86.40 -20.75
CA SER A 173 -25.55 -86.15 -19.69
C SER A 173 -25.00 -85.22 -18.59
N GLU A 174 -23.72 -85.33 -18.24
CA GLU A 174 -23.08 -84.41 -17.29
C GLU A 174 -22.91 -83.01 -17.90
N ALA A 175 -22.54 -82.91 -19.17
CA ALA A 175 -22.43 -81.62 -19.85
C ALA A 175 -23.79 -80.90 -19.92
N ALA A 176 -24.85 -81.60 -20.31
CA ALA A 176 -26.20 -81.06 -20.34
C ALA A 176 -26.70 -80.65 -18.94
N ARG A 177 -26.39 -81.45 -17.91
CA ARG A 177 -26.70 -81.13 -16.51
C ARG A 177 -25.97 -79.88 -16.02
N ARG A 178 -24.67 -79.71 -16.33
CA ARG A 178 -23.91 -78.51 -15.96
C ARG A 178 -24.44 -77.24 -16.62
N MET A 179 -24.85 -77.31 -17.89
CA MET A 179 -25.51 -76.18 -18.55
C MET A 179 -26.81 -75.81 -17.84
N ARG A 180 -27.64 -76.81 -17.51
CA ARG A 180 -28.94 -76.61 -16.87
C ARG A 180 -28.84 -76.07 -15.44
N GLU A 181 -28.05 -76.70 -14.58
CA GLU A 181 -27.86 -76.31 -13.17
C GLU A 181 -27.08 -75.00 -13.03
N GLY A 182 -26.07 -74.79 -13.90
CA GLY A 182 -25.27 -73.57 -13.92
C GLY A 182 -25.97 -72.38 -14.59
N GLY A 183 -27.07 -72.61 -15.30
CA GLY A 183 -27.76 -71.58 -16.08
C GLY A 183 -26.89 -71.00 -17.22
N VAL A 184 -25.97 -71.80 -17.75
CA VAL A 184 -25.00 -71.40 -18.80
C VAL A 184 -25.31 -72.09 -20.13
N ASP A 185 -25.11 -71.36 -21.22
CA ASP A 185 -25.55 -71.76 -22.56
C ASP A 185 -24.50 -72.63 -23.29
N ALA A 186 -23.33 -72.77 -22.67
CA ALA A 186 -22.21 -73.53 -23.16
C ALA A 186 -21.28 -73.97 -22.03
N VAL A 187 -20.54 -75.06 -22.27
CA VAL A 187 -19.47 -75.56 -21.40
C VAL A 187 -18.18 -75.73 -22.19
N VAL A 188 -17.05 -75.51 -21.52
CA VAL A 188 -15.72 -75.74 -22.10
C VAL A 188 -15.29 -77.17 -21.79
N VAL A 189 -14.72 -77.85 -22.79
CA VAL A 189 -14.17 -79.21 -22.65
C VAL A 189 -12.65 -79.16 -22.82
N ALA A 190 -11.92 -79.74 -21.89
CA ALA A 190 -10.45 -79.80 -21.87
C ALA A 190 -9.93 -81.13 -22.41
N TYR A 191 -8.92 -81.08 -23.27
CA TYR A 191 -8.42 -82.24 -24.00
C TYR A 191 -6.96 -82.62 -23.74
N GLY A 192 -6.25 -81.84 -22.91
CA GLY A 192 -4.82 -81.96 -22.66
C GLY A 192 -4.01 -80.91 -23.44
N GLU A 193 -2.76 -80.65 -23.03
CA GLU A 193 -1.81 -79.75 -23.72
C GLU A 193 -2.33 -78.33 -24.05
N GLY A 194 -3.23 -77.78 -23.22
CA GLY A 194 -3.79 -76.45 -23.43
C GLY A 194 -4.83 -76.36 -24.56
N GLU A 195 -5.31 -77.49 -25.07
CA GLU A 195 -6.40 -77.52 -26.04
C GLU A 195 -7.78 -77.55 -25.37
N TYR A 196 -8.63 -76.61 -25.80
CA TYR A 196 -9.99 -76.45 -25.33
C TYR A 196 -10.98 -76.50 -26.49
N GLY A 197 -12.13 -77.13 -26.24
CA GLY A 197 -13.30 -77.10 -27.12
C GLY A 197 -14.52 -76.52 -26.40
N ILE A 198 -15.60 -76.29 -27.14
CA ILE A 198 -16.87 -75.80 -26.61
C ILE A 198 -18.02 -76.68 -27.05
N LEU A 199 -18.90 -76.99 -26.11
CA LEU A 199 -20.20 -77.61 -26.38
C LEU A 199 -21.28 -76.60 -26.00
N THR A 200 -22.18 -76.29 -26.92
CA THR A 200 -23.26 -75.29 -26.74
C THR A 200 -24.64 -75.96 -26.71
N GLU A 201 -25.67 -75.26 -26.22
CA GLU A 201 -27.08 -75.71 -26.29
C GLU A 201 -27.51 -76.09 -27.73
N ARG A 202 -27.01 -75.35 -28.72
CA ARG A 202 -27.25 -75.63 -30.13
C ARG A 202 -26.63 -76.96 -30.57
N ASP A 203 -25.45 -77.30 -30.04
CA ASP A 203 -24.82 -78.60 -30.30
C ASP A 203 -25.64 -79.72 -29.68
N VAL A 204 -26.11 -79.53 -28.44
CA VAL A 204 -27.00 -80.48 -27.76
C VAL A 204 -28.28 -80.72 -28.57
N THR A 205 -28.89 -79.66 -29.10
CA THR A 205 -30.07 -79.77 -29.98
C THR A 205 -29.77 -80.60 -31.23
N ARG A 206 -28.60 -80.42 -31.87
CA ARG A 206 -28.17 -81.26 -33.00
C ARG A 206 -27.96 -82.73 -32.59
N LEU A 207 -27.47 -82.98 -31.38
CA LEU A 207 -27.29 -84.33 -30.85
C LEU A 207 -28.63 -85.02 -30.57
N VAL A 208 -29.64 -84.28 -30.08
CA VAL A 208 -31.03 -84.76 -29.95
C VAL A 208 -31.60 -85.13 -31.33
N ALA A 209 -31.42 -84.28 -32.34
CA ALA A 209 -31.86 -84.56 -33.71
C ALA A 209 -31.21 -85.82 -34.30
N ALA A 210 -29.94 -86.07 -33.95
CA ALA A 210 -29.19 -87.25 -34.37
C ALA A 210 -29.49 -88.52 -33.53
N GLY A 211 -30.33 -88.43 -32.49
CA GLY A 211 -30.59 -89.55 -31.56
C GLY A 211 -29.33 -90.03 -30.83
N THR A 212 -28.40 -89.11 -30.53
CA THR A 212 -27.13 -89.44 -29.89
C THR A 212 -27.33 -89.77 -28.42
N THR A 213 -27.21 -91.04 -28.05
CA THR A 213 -27.22 -91.49 -26.65
C THR A 213 -25.97 -91.07 -25.88
N ASP A 214 -26.07 -91.14 -24.56
CA ASP A 214 -25.02 -90.72 -23.62
C ASP A 214 -23.67 -91.38 -23.93
N ARG A 215 -22.69 -90.56 -24.25
CA ARG A 215 -21.32 -90.95 -24.60
C ARG A 215 -20.36 -89.85 -24.15
N PRO A 216 -19.05 -90.13 -24.05
CA PRO A 216 -18.07 -89.11 -23.73
C PRO A 216 -18.18 -87.90 -24.65
N VAL A 217 -18.01 -86.69 -24.11
CA VAL A 217 -18.03 -85.44 -24.89
C VAL A 217 -16.85 -85.31 -25.87
N ASP A 218 -15.91 -86.25 -25.83
CA ASP A 218 -14.83 -86.38 -26.80
C ASP A 218 -15.40 -86.56 -28.22
N GLY A 219 -15.04 -85.65 -29.12
CA GLY A 219 -15.56 -85.61 -30.49
C GLY A 219 -16.96 -85.00 -30.65
N LEU A 220 -17.63 -84.60 -29.56
CA LEU A 220 -18.92 -83.89 -29.62
C LEU A 220 -18.76 -82.36 -29.55
N ALA A 221 -17.73 -81.87 -28.86
CA ALA A 221 -17.45 -80.45 -28.73
C ALA A 221 -16.74 -79.88 -29.96
N SER A 222 -17.09 -78.66 -30.35
CA SER A 222 -16.41 -77.93 -31.44
C SER A 222 -15.02 -77.47 -30.99
N ARG A 223 -14.01 -77.61 -31.87
CA ARG A 223 -12.60 -77.29 -31.61
C ARG A 223 -11.97 -76.57 -32.80
N PRO A 224 -10.99 -75.66 -32.58
CA PRO A 224 -10.54 -75.14 -31.29
C PRO A 224 -11.55 -74.11 -30.70
N LEU A 225 -11.53 -73.92 -29.37
CA LEU A 225 -12.23 -72.81 -28.71
C LEU A 225 -11.66 -71.49 -29.23
N VAL A 226 -12.51 -70.63 -29.78
CA VAL A 226 -12.11 -69.28 -30.19
C VAL A 226 -12.01 -68.41 -28.94
N THR A 227 -10.85 -67.77 -28.74
CA THR A 227 -10.56 -67.00 -27.52
C THR A 227 -10.16 -65.56 -27.80
N VAL A 228 -10.35 -64.71 -26.78
CA VAL A 228 -9.90 -63.31 -26.72
C VAL A 228 -9.22 -63.05 -25.38
N THR A 229 -8.43 -61.97 -25.30
CA THR A 229 -7.81 -61.55 -24.04
C THR A 229 -8.75 -60.64 -23.24
N ALA A 230 -8.53 -60.53 -21.93
CA ALA A 230 -9.31 -59.67 -21.03
C ALA A 230 -9.33 -58.19 -21.45
N HIS A 231 -8.34 -57.72 -22.22
CA HIS A 231 -8.26 -56.34 -22.68
C HIS A 231 -8.95 -56.07 -24.03
N THR A 232 -9.51 -57.10 -24.65
CA THR A 232 -10.23 -56.97 -25.92
C THR A 232 -11.48 -56.12 -25.70
N SER A 233 -11.77 -55.18 -26.60
CA SER A 233 -12.99 -54.36 -26.48
C SER A 233 -14.25 -55.21 -26.70
N LEU A 234 -15.33 -54.88 -26.00
CA LEU A 234 -16.62 -55.57 -26.17
C LEU A 234 -17.16 -55.42 -27.59
N TYR A 235 -16.84 -54.31 -28.26
CA TYR A 235 -17.18 -54.12 -29.68
C TYR A 235 -16.47 -55.15 -30.56
N ARG A 236 -15.17 -55.38 -30.32
CA ARG A 236 -14.42 -56.38 -31.07
C ARG A 236 -14.94 -57.80 -30.79
N VAL A 237 -15.33 -58.09 -29.55
CA VAL A 237 -16.01 -59.35 -29.20
C VAL A 237 -17.33 -59.51 -29.95
N ARG A 238 -18.19 -58.48 -29.95
CA ARG A 238 -19.45 -58.49 -30.71
C ARG A 238 -19.21 -58.75 -32.20
N CYS A 239 -18.28 -58.03 -32.81
CA CYS A 239 -17.92 -58.23 -34.22
C CYS A 239 -17.41 -59.65 -34.46
N LEU A 240 -16.55 -60.18 -33.59
CA LEU A 240 -16.02 -61.54 -33.71
C LEU A 240 -17.11 -62.61 -33.63
N LEU A 241 -18.06 -62.46 -32.70
CA LEU A 241 -19.23 -63.34 -32.58
C LEU A 241 -20.08 -63.30 -33.86
N ALA A 242 -20.37 -62.11 -34.37
CA ALA A 242 -21.15 -61.90 -35.58
C ALA A 242 -20.46 -62.45 -36.85
N GLU A 243 -19.19 -62.08 -37.08
CA GLU A 243 -18.39 -62.46 -38.25
C GLU A 243 -18.25 -63.98 -38.36
N ARG A 244 -17.98 -64.66 -37.25
CA ARG A 244 -17.81 -66.12 -37.21
C ARG A 244 -19.12 -66.88 -37.03
N ARG A 245 -20.26 -66.18 -36.94
CA ARG A 245 -21.60 -66.76 -36.68
C ARG A 245 -21.62 -67.65 -35.42
N MET A 246 -20.92 -67.22 -34.39
CA MET A 246 -20.85 -67.89 -33.08
C MET A 246 -21.59 -67.06 -32.03
N ARG A 247 -21.97 -67.70 -30.91
CA ARG A 247 -22.65 -67.02 -29.80
C ARG A 247 -21.79 -66.89 -28.53
N HIS A 248 -20.63 -67.54 -28.53
CA HIS A 248 -19.73 -67.62 -27.38
C HIS A 248 -18.29 -67.39 -27.82
N VAL A 249 -17.52 -66.72 -26.97
CA VAL A 249 -16.07 -66.61 -27.09
C VAL A 249 -15.45 -66.93 -25.73
N GLY A 250 -14.34 -67.66 -25.73
CA GLY A 250 -13.55 -67.87 -24.52
C GLY A 250 -12.71 -66.65 -24.17
N VAL A 251 -12.56 -66.36 -22.90
CA VAL A 251 -11.57 -65.39 -22.42
C VAL A 251 -10.41 -66.16 -21.84
N VAL A 252 -9.20 -65.88 -22.30
CA VAL A 252 -7.97 -66.48 -21.74
C VAL A 252 -7.28 -65.52 -20.80
N GLY A 253 -6.74 -66.06 -19.71
CA GLY A 253 -5.83 -65.37 -18.80
C GLY A 253 -4.44 -65.18 -19.43
N GLU A 254 -3.55 -64.52 -18.71
CA GLU A 254 -2.16 -64.29 -19.17
C GLU A 254 -1.37 -65.60 -19.34
N ASP A 255 -1.79 -66.67 -18.66
CA ASP A 255 -1.25 -68.03 -18.72
C ASP A 255 -1.79 -68.85 -19.91
N GLY A 256 -2.68 -68.28 -20.73
CA GLY A 256 -3.31 -68.96 -21.87
C GLY A 256 -4.46 -69.90 -21.49
N VAL A 257 -4.81 -69.99 -20.21
CA VAL A 257 -5.90 -70.83 -19.72
C VAL A 257 -7.23 -70.07 -19.85
N PRO A 258 -8.32 -70.69 -20.36
CA PRO A 258 -9.63 -70.07 -20.38
C PRO A 258 -10.12 -69.78 -18.95
N VAL A 259 -10.35 -68.50 -18.66
CA VAL A 259 -10.84 -68.00 -17.36
C VAL A 259 -12.36 -67.79 -17.37
N ASP A 260 -12.95 -67.53 -18.53
CA ASP A 260 -14.39 -67.30 -18.66
C ASP A 260 -14.94 -67.55 -20.08
N LEU A 261 -16.27 -67.57 -20.21
CA LEU A 261 -16.99 -67.55 -21.48
C LEU A 261 -17.88 -66.31 -21.54
N ILE A 262 -17.83 -65.57 -22.65
CA ILE A 262 -18.68 -64.39 -22.88
C ILE A 262 -19.64 -64.64 -24.03
N ASN A 263 -20.90 -64.27 -23.83
CA ASN A 263 -21.96 -64.31 -24.84
C ASN A 263 -22.68 -62.97 -25.00
N PHE A 264 -23.71 -62.92 -25.85
CA PHE A 264 -24.49 -61.71 -26.10
C PHE A 264 -25.28 -61.22 -24.86
N SER A 265 -25.74 -62.11 -23.98
CA SER A 265 -26.47 -61.74 -22.76
C SER A 265 -25.58 -61.02 -21.75
N ASP A 266 -24.30 -61.41 -21.68
CA ASP A 266 -23.31 -60.74 -20.84
C ASP A 266 -23.02 -59.32 -21.31
N ILE A 267 -23.00 -59.11 -22.63
CA ILE A 267 -22.85 -57.78 -23.23
C ILE A 267 -24.03 -56.89 -22.86
N LEU A 268 -25.28 -57.41 -22.86
CA LEU A 268 -26.48 -56.67 -22.47
C LEU A 268 -26.48 -56.27 -20.98
N THR A 269 -26.14 -57.21 -20.10
CA THR A 269 -26.18 -56.97 -18.65
C THR A 269 -25.20 -55.87 -18.22
N GLY A 270 -24.08 -55.71 -18.93
CA GLY A 270 -23.07 -54.68 -18.65
C GLY A 270 -23.43 -53.24 -19.06
N MET A 271 -24.64 -52.97 -19.58
CA MET A 271 -25.00 -51.68 -20.18
C MET A 271 -25.72 -50.70 -19.22
N GLU A 272 -26.34 -51.15 -18.12
CA GLU A 272 -27.19 -50.30 -17.26
C GLU A 272 -26.45 -49.46 -16.20
N LEU A 273 -25.14 -49.66 -15.96
CA LEU A 273 -24.38 -48.85 -14.99
C LEU A 273 -24.05 -47.43 -15.48
N VAL A 274 -24.25 -47.12 -16.76
CA VAL A 274 -23.74 -45.89 -17.38
C VAL A 274 -24.83 -44.84 -17.64
N TYR A 275 -26.05 -45.23 -18.00
CA TYR A 275 -27.13 -44.27 -18.28
C TYR A 275 -27.53 -43.43 -17.05
N VAL A 276 -27.50 -44.05 -15.85
CA VAL A 276 -27.77 -43.37 -14.59
C VAL A 276 -26.66 -42.36 -14.22
N HIS A 277 -25.41 -42.63 -14.61
CA HIS A 277 -24.27 -41.79 -14.26
C HIS A 277 -24.20 -40.52 -15.13
N GLU A 278 -24.54 -40.61 -16.42
CA GLU A 278 -24.57 -39.45 -17.32
C GLU A 278 -25.69 -38.46 -16.96
N LEU A 279 -26.87 -38.96 -16.56
CA LEU A 279 -27.99 -38.10 -16.14
C LEU A 279 -27.66 -37.29 -14.87
N GLN A 280 -26.94 -37.90 -13.92
CA GLN A 280 -26.48 -37.22 -12.70
C GLN A 280 -25.44 -36.12 -13.01
N HIS A 281 -24.58 -36.34 -14.00
CA HIS A 281 -23.55 -35.37 -14.37
C HIS A 281 -24.14 -34.12 -15.04
N ALA A 282 -25.11 -34.29 -15.94
CA ALA A 282 -25.79 -33.18 -16.62
C ALA A 282 -26.60 -32.29 -15.65
N LEU A 283 -27.26 -32.89 -14.65
CA LEU A 283 -27.97 -32.13 -13.61
C LEU A 283 -27.00 -31.30 -12.75
N ALA A 284 -25.85 -31.88 -12.39
CA ALA A 284 -24.83 -31.18 -11.60
C ALA A 284 -24.22 -29.97 -12.34
N GLU A 285 -24.04 -30.05 -13.66
CA GLU A 285 -23.55 -28.91 -14.46
C GLU A 285 -24.58 -27.78 -14.54
N ARG A 286 -25.86 -28.12 -14.77
CA ARG A 286 -26.95 -27.13 -14.75
C ARG A 286 -27.06 -26.43 -13.40
N ASP A 287 -26.98 -27.16 -12.29
CA ASP A 287 -27.05 -26.58 -10.95
C ASP A 287 -25.85 -25.67 -10.66
N ARG A 288 -24.65 -26.02 -11.15
CA ARG A 288 -23.47 -25.14 -11.04
C ARG A 288 -23.66 -23.84 -11.85
N ALA A 289 -24.18 -23.93 -13.07
CA ALA A 289 -24.45 -22.75 -13.90
C ALA A 289 -25.52 -21.83 -13.27
N LEU A 290 -26.60 -22.41 -12.74
CA LEU A 290 -27.65 -21.66 -12.06
C LEU A 290 -27.13 -20.97 -10.79
N ASN A 291 -26.38 -21.71 -9.96
CA ASN A 291 -25.78 -21.16 -8.74
C ASN A 291 -24.75 -20.07 -9.07
N ALA A 292 -23.97 -20.22 -10.14
CA ALA A 292 -23.05 -19.17 -10.59
C ALA A 292 -23.80 -17.91 -11.04
N SER A 293 -24.89 -18.05 -11.81
CA SER A 293 -25.72 -16.91 -12.23
C SER A 293 -26.39 -16.21 -11.05
N GLN A 294 -26.96 -16.97 -10.10
CA GLN A 294 -27.57 -16.41 -8.88
C GLN A 294 -26.52 -15.70 -8.02
N ARG A 295 -25.33 -16.29 -7.88
CA ARG A 295 -24.21 -15.68 -7.15
C ARG A 295 -23.76 -14.39 -7.83
N ASN A 296 -23.68 -14.35 -9.16
CA ASN A 296 -23.30 -13.14 -9.89
C ASN A 296 -24.34 -12.02 -9.73
N LEU A 297 -25.63 -12.35 -9.79
CA LEU A 297 -26.70 -11.37 -9.57
C LEU A 297 -26.68 -10.85 -8.13
N TYR A 298 -26.53 -11.73 -7.15
CA TYR A 298 -26.39 -11.36 -5.74
C TYR A 298 -25.15 -10.48 -5.50
N LEU A 299 -24.01 -10.81 -6.14
CA LEU A 299 -22.80 -9.99 -6.06
C LEU A 299 -23.00 -8.61 -6.70
N ALA A 300 -23.66 -8.53 -7.86
CA ALA A 300 -23.96 -7.26 -8.52
C ALA A 300 -24.88 -6.38 -7.67
N GLU A 301 -25.95 -6.95 -7.09
CA GLU A 301 -26.84 -6.26 -6.15
C GLU A 301 -26.07 -5.77 -4.92
N LYS A 302 -25.24 -6.62 -4.31
CA LYS A 302 -24.42 -6.24 -3.15
C LYS A 302 -23.40 -5.16 -3.49
N VAL A 303 -22.83 -5.14 -4.69
CA VAL A 303 -21.94 -4.07 -5.15
C VAL A 303 -22.70 -2.74 -5.28
N ILE A 304 -23.92 -2.75 -5.83
CA ILE A 304 -24.76 -1.54 -5.95
C ILE A 304 -25.20 -1.03 -4.56
N GLU A 305 -25.61 -1.92 -3.66
CA GLU A 305 -26.03 -1.57 -2.30
C GLU A 305 -24.90 -0.99 -1.44
N ASN A 306 -23.70 -1.57 -1.56
CA ASN A 306 -22.52 -1.16 -0.80
C ASN A 306 -21.67 -0.11 -1.52
N SER A 307 -22.09 0.36 -2.70
CA SER A 307 -21.41 1.46 -3.36
C SER A 307 -21.42 2.71 -2.46
N LEU A 308 -20.33 3.47 -2.52
CA LEU A 308 -20.24 4.78 -1.88
C LEU A 308 -20.82 5.88 -2.78
N GLU A 309 -20.92 5.61 -4.08
CA GLU A 309 -21.48 6.52 -5.07
C GLU A 309 -23.01 6.38 -5.13
N GLY A 310 -23.68 7.52 -5.27
CA GLY A 310 -25.12 7.57 -5.53
C GLY A 310 -25.41 7.02 -6.92
N ILE A 311 -26.21 5.98 -7.00
CA ILE A 311 -26.67 5.38 -8.26
C ILE A 311 -28.16 5.66 -8.37
N LEU A 312 -28.58 6.21 -9.50
CA LEU A 312 -29.98 6.36 -9.87
C LEU A 312 -30.21 5.85 -11.30
N ILE A 313 -31.32 5.15 -11.51
CA ILE A 313 -31.73 4.66 -12.83
C ILE A 313 -33.06 5.31 -13.17
N THR A 314 -33.19 5.84 -14.39
CA THR A 314 -34.43 6.41 -14.91
C THR A 314 -34.97 5.62 -16.10
N ASP A 315 -36.23 5.85 -16.44
CA ASP A 315 -36.79 5.50 -17.75
C ASP A 315 -36.27 6.43 -18.87
N ALA A 316 -36.73 6.20 -20.10
CA ALA A 316 -36.39 7.01 -21.27
C ALA A 316 -36.88 8.48 -21.18
N ASP A 317 -37.87 8.77 -20.34
CA ASP A 317 -38.42 10.12 -20.08
C ASP A 317 -37.74 10.81 -18.87
N ALA A 318 -36.64 10.23 -18.36
CA ALA A 318 -35.89 10.70 -17.21
C ALA A 318 -36.69 10.75 -15.90
N ARG A 319 -37.63 9.81 -15.70
CA ARG A 319 -38.28 9.56 -14.40
C ARG A 319 -37.52 8.48 -13.63
N ILE A 320 -37.19 8.76 -12.38
CA ILE A 320 -36.42 7.85 -11.52
C ILE A 320 -37.21 6.57 -11.28
N MET A 321 -36.63 5.43 -11.62
CA MET A 321 -37.18 4.09 -11.39
C MET A 321 -36.57 3.45 -10.15
N SER A 322 -35.27 3.65 -9.91
CA SER A 322 -34.59 3.11 -8.74
C SER A 322 -33.43 3.99 -8.30
N VAL A 323 -33.08 3.89 -7.02
CA VAL A 323 -31.90 4.53 -6.41
C VAL A 323 -31.26 3.55 -5.42
N ASN A 324 -29.94 3.63 -5.25
CA ASN A 324 -29.24 2.82 -4.25
C ASN A 324 -29.22 3.51 -2.86
N PRO A 325 -28.80 2.81 -1.79
CA PRO A 325 -28.71 3.41 -0.44
C PRO A 325 -27.77 4.63 -0.37
N ALA A 326 -26.71 4.67 -1.17
CA ALA A 326 -25.79 5.81 -1.21
C ALA A 326 -26.45 7.08 -1.71
N PHE A 327 -27.35 7.00 -2.71
CA PHE A 327 -28.16 8.13 -3.14
C PHE A 327 -28.90 8.77 -1.96
N THR A 328 -29.49 7.94 -1.09
CA THR A 328 -30.24 8.42 0.07
C THR A 328 -29.30 9.08 1.09
N ARG A 329 -28.13 8.48 1.36
CA ARG A 329 -27.13 9.06 2.26
C ARG A 329 -26.60 10.41 1.76
N LEU A 330 -26.32 10.53 0.46
CA LEU A 330 -25.76 11.73 -0.15
C LEU A 330 -26.83 12.83 -0.30
N THR A 331 -28.02 12.53 -0.83
CA THR A 331 -29.01 13.57 -1.14
C THR A 331 -29.96 13.88 0.02
N GLY A 332 -30.10 12.95 0.98
CA GLY A 332 -31.07 13.02 2.07
C GLY A 332 -32.51 12.67 1.67
N TYR A 333 -32.76 12.31 0.40
CA TYR A 333 -34.07 11.86 -0.08
C TYR A 333 -34.15 10.33 -0.07
N THR A 334 -35.27 9.78 0.41
CA THR A 334 -35.49 8.33 0.37
C THR A 334 -35.98 7.89 -1.01
N ALA A 335 -35.82 6.60 -1.34
CA ALA A 335 -36.30 6.02 -2.60
C ALA A 335 -37.79 6.30 -2.84
N GLU A 336 -38.63 6.17 -1.81
CA GLU A 336 -40.08 6.43 -1.88
C GLU A 336 -40.42 7.87 -2.26
N GLU A 337 -39.55 8.83 -1.91
CA GLU A 337 -39.77 10.26 -2.20
C GLU A 337 -39.40 10.63 -3.64
N VAL A 338 -38.49 9.88 -4.28
CA VAL A 338 -37.90 10.24 -5.57
C VAL A 338 -38.34 9.36 -6.72
N ILE A 339 -38.78 8.12 -6.46
CA ILE A 339 -39.30 7.23 -7.51
C ILE A 339 -40.49 7.90 -8.23
N GLY A 340 -40.46 7.86 -9.56
CA GLY A 340 -41.42 8.49 -10.47
C GLY A 340 -41.21 9.99 -10.73
N ARG A 341 -40.29 10.64 -10.00
CA ARG A 341 -39.96 12.06 -10.16
C ARG A 341 -38.77 12.26 -11.10
N ASN A 342 -38.57 13.51 -11.53
CA ASN A 342 -37.45 13.89 -12.38
C ASN A 342 -36.25 14.36 -11.51
N PRO A 343 -34.99 13.97 -11.82
CA PRO A 343 -33.80 14.34 -11.05
C PRO A 343 -33.56 15.84 -10.86
N SER A 344 -34.23 16.72 -11.64
CA SER A 344 -34.20 18.18 -11.46
C SER A 344 -34.57 18.66 -10.06
N LEU A 345 -35.21 17.82 -9.22
CA LEU A 345 -35.46 18.10 -7.81
C LEU A 345 -34.17 18.36 -6.99
N LEU A 346 -33.03 17.85 -7.44
CA LEU A 346 -31.71 18.07 -6.83
C LEU A 346 -31.05 19.38 -7.26
N SER A 347 -31.62 20.13 -8.22
CA SER A 347 -30.92 21.28 -8.81
C SER A 347 -30.64 22.40 -7.80
N SER A 348 -29.38 22.83 -7.73
CA SER A 348 -28.96 23.97 -6.89
C SER A 348 -29.27 25.34 -7.52
N GLY A 349 -29.56 25.41 -8.81
CA GLY A 349 -29.70 26.65 -9.56
C GLY A 349 -28.38 27.40 -9.84
N ARG A 350 -27.21 26.85 -9.46
CA ARG A 350 -25.89 27.42 -9.80
C ARG A 350 -25.53 27.23 -11.28
N GLN A 351 -25.95 26.12 -11.88
CA GLN A 351 -25.82 25.90 -13.32
C GLN A 351 -26.83 26.72 -14.13
N SER A 352 -26.38 27.24 -15.28
CA SER A 352 -27.27 27.90 -16.24
C SER A 352 -28.14 26.89 -17.01
N LYS A 353 -29.29 27.32 -17.54
CA LYS A 353 -30.12 26.47 -18.41
C LYS A 353 -29.37 25.98 -19.65
N ALA A 354 -28.45 26.79 -20.19
CA ALA A 354 -27.61 26.44 -21.33
C ALA A 354 -26.61 25.30 -21.01
N PHE A 355 -26.19 25.16 -19.75
CA PHE A 355 -25.37 24.03 -19.33
C PHE A 355 -26.12 22.70 -19.45
N TYR A 356 -27.33 22.62 -18.89
CA TYR A 356 -28.14 21.40 -18.95
C TYR A 356 -28.57 21.06 -20.39
N ALA A 357 -28.82 22.06 -21.25
CA ALA A 357 -29.12 21.82 -22.66
C ALA A 357 -27.96 21.09 -23.38
N ARG A 358 -26.72 21.57 -23.19
CA ARG A 358 -25.52 20.94 -23.78
C ARG A 358 -25.26 19.53 -23.22
N MET A 359 -25.50 19.33 -21.93
CA MET A 359 -25.42 18.00 -21.30
C MET A 359 -26.37 17.01 -22.01
N TRP A 360 -27.65 17.36 -22.17
CA TRP A 360 -28.62 16.50 -22.83
C TRP A 360 -28.35 16.29 -24.33
N GLU A 361 -27.78 17.27 -25.02
CA GLU A 361 -27.32 17.09 -26.40
C GLU A 361 -26.21 16.04 -26.50
N SER A 362 -25.21 16.09 -25.61
CA SER A 362 -24.11 15.10 -25.58
C SER A 362 -24.61 13.70 -25.23
N ILE A 363 -25.50 13.56 -24.24
CA ILE A 363 -26.10 12.25 -23.90
C ILE A 363 -26.85 11.65 -25.09
N LYS A 364 -27.59 12.47 -25.86
CA LYS A 364 -28.35 12.00 -27.02
C LYS A 364 -27.47 11.66 -28.22
N ALA A 365 -26.34 12.36 -28.39
CA ALA A 365 -25.42 12.14 -29.49
C ALA A 365 -24.47 10.96 -29.23
N ASP A 366 -23.87 10.93 -28.05
CA ASP A 366 -22.73 10.06 -27.72
C ASP A 366 -23.11 8.91 -26.77
N GLY A 367 -24.33 8.94 -26.21
CA GLY A 367 -24.80 7.93 -25.26
C GLY A 367 -24.22 8.06 -23.85
N CYS A 368 -23.33 9.02 -23.60
CA CYS A 368 -22.78 9.28 -22.27
C CYS A 368 -22.51 10.77 -22.02
N TRP A 369 -22.43 11.16 -20.76
CA TRP A 369 -21.93 12.47 -20.34
C TRP A 369 -21.28 12.37 -18.97
N GLN A 370 -20.23 13.17 -18.76
CA GLN A 370 -19.55 13.27 -17.47
C GLN A 370 -19.21 14.73 -17.18
N GLY A 371 -19.36 15.15 -15.93
CA GLY A 371 -18.96 16.49 -15.51
C GLY A 371 -19.38 16.87 -14.11
N GLU A 372 -18.92 18.04 -13.69
CA GLU A 372 -19.25 18.59 -12.37
C GLU A 372 -20.62 19.27 -12.37
N VAL A 373 -21.45 18.89 -11.41
CA VAL A 373 -22.76 19.50 -11.15
C VAL A 373 -22.81 20.00 -9.72
N TRP A 374 -23.60 21.03 -9.45
CA TRP A 374 -23.82 21.57 -8.11
C TRP A 374 -25.28 21.26 -7.79
N ASN A 375 -25.49 20.36 -6.84
CA ASN A 375 -26.82 19.95 -6.43
C ASN A 375 -27.11 20.43 -5.01
N ARG A 376 -28.36 20.26 -4.61
CA ARG A 376 -28.90 20.65 -3.32
C ARG A 376 -29.49 19.43 -2.64
N ARG A 377 -29.01 19.16 -1.42
CA ARG A 377 -29.58 18.13 -0.56
C ARG A 377 -30.95 18.56 -0.04
N LYS A 378 -31.71 17.61 0.51
CA LYS A 378 -33.02 17.85 1.13
C LYS A 378 -32.99 18.89 2.26
N ASN A 379 -31.89 18.98 3.00
CA ASN A 379 -31.69 19.96 4.08
C ASN A 379 -31.40 21.40 3.56
N GLY A 380 -31.28 21.60 2.25
CA GLY A 380 -30.98 22.89 1.63
C GLY A 380 -29.49 23.16 1.35
N GLU A 381 -28.58 22.32 1.84
CA GLU A 381 -27.14 22.41 1.61
C GLU A 381 -26.80 22.22 0.13
N VAL A 382 -25.95 23.09 -0.42
CA VAL A 382 -25.48 23.02 -1.80
C VAL A 382 -24.10 22.37 -1.83
N PHE A 383 -23.94 21.31 -2.62
CA PHE A 383 -22.71 20.53 -2.72
C PHE A 383 -22.33 20.29 -4.20
N PRO A 384 -21.03 20.27 -4.53
CA PRO A 384 -20.57 19.83 -5.83
C PRO A 384 -20.57 18.29 -5.89
N GLU A 385 -21.03 17.76 -7.01
CA GLU A 385 -20.96 16.35 -7.35
C GLU A 385 -20.24 16.17 -8.69
N PHE A 386 -19.54 15.06 -8.84
CA PHE A 386 -19.11 14.59 -10.15
C PHE A 386 -20.15 13.58 -10.65
N LEU A 387 -20.80 13.89 -11.77
CA LEU A 387 -21.94 13.14 -12.30
C LEU A 387 -21.57 12.52 -13.64
N THR A 388 -21.80 11.21 -13.75
CA THR A 388 -21.70 10.43 -14.98
C THR A 388 -23.08 9.90 -15.33
N ILE A 389 -23.52 10.10 -16.57
CA ILE A 389 -24.81 9.63 -17.09
C ILE A 389 -24.55 8.78 -18.32
N ASN A 390 -25.06 7.56 -18.33
CA ASN A 390 -24.99 6.64 -19.46
C ASN A 390 -26.40 6.26 -19.94
N ALA A 391 -26.61 6.30 -21.25
CA ALA A 391 -27.79 5.76 -21.91
C ALA A 391 -27.67 4.23 -22.01
N ILE A 392 -28.73 3.53 -21.62
CA ILE A 392 -28.86 2.08 -21.75
C ILE A 392 -29.86 1.79 -22.87
N THR A 393 -29.45 0.98 -23.83
CA THR A 393 -30.27 0.55 -24.96
C THR A 393 -30.59 -0.94 -24.89
N ASP A 394 -31.70 -1.34 -25.49
CA ASP A 394 -32.00 -2.75 -25.72
C ASP A 394 -31.18 -3.34 -26.89
N HIS A 395 -31.44 -4.62 -27.18
CA HIS A 395 -30.81 -5.38 -28.26
C HIS A 395 -31.10 -4.82 -29.67
N ASP A 396 -32.15 -4.02 -29.81
CA ASP A 396 -32.55 -3.34 -31.05
C ASP A 396 -32.01 -1.90 -31.13
N GLY A 397 -31.18 -1.49 -30.17
CA GLY A 397 -30.59 -0.14 -30.10
C GLY A 397 -31.56 0.95 -29.65
N ARG A 398 -32.74 0.59 -29.11
CA ARG A 398 -33.71 1.56 -28.57
C ARG A 398 -33.34 1.91 -27.14
N LEU A 399 -33.33 3.21 -26.84
CA LEU A 399 -33.13 3.71 -25.48
C LEU A 399 -34.22 3.18 -24.54
N THR A 400 -33.80 2.51 -23.47
CA THR A 400 -34.70 2.02 -22.42
C THR A 400 -34.57 2.82 -21.13
N ASN A 401 -33.34 3.12 -20.73
CA ASN A 401 -33.03 3.70 -19.42
C ASN A 401 -31.84 4.66 -19.48
N TYR A 402 -31.72 5.51 -18.48
CA TYR A 402 -30.46 6.18 -18.16
C TYR A 402 -29.97 5.72 -16.79
N ALA A 403 -28.68 5.41 -16.69
CA ALA A 403 -28.01 5.16 -15.42
C ALA A 403 -27.11 6.34 -15.10
N ALA A 404 -27.31 6.95 -13.95
CA ALA A 404 -26.50 8.04 -13.44
C ALA A 404 -25.79 7.63 -12.16
N LEU A 405 -24.48 7.89 -12.13
CA LEU A 405 -23.62 7.70 -10.97
C LEU A 405 -23.08 9.06 -10.56
N PHE A 406 -23.15 9.37 -9.27
CA PHE A 406 -22.56 10.60 -8.75
C PHE A 406 -21.85 10.39 -7.42
N SER A 407 -20.75 11.10 -7.26
CA SER A 407 -19.99 11.19 -6.03
C SER A 407 -19.95 12.63 -5.55
N ASP A 408 -20.04 12.80 -4.24
CA ASP A 408 -19.86 14.10 -3.61
C ASP A 408 -18.36 14.44 -3.61
N ILE A 409 -18.00 15.49 -4.34
CA ILE A 409 -16.61 15.96 -4.46
C ILE A 409 -16.33 17.14 -3.53
N SER A 410 -17.21 17.43 -2.56
CA SER A 410 -17.01 18.49 -1.57
C SER A 410 -15.67 18.36 -0.85
N GLU A 411 -15.37 17.16 -0.36
CA GLU A 411 -14.13 16.88 0.35
C GLU A 411 -12.91 17.01 -0.55
N VAL A 412 -13.01 16.54 -1.81
CA VAL A 412 -11.95 16.71 -2.81
C VAL A 412 -11.67 18.19 -3.06
N LYS A 413 -12.70 19.01 -3.29
CA LYS A 413 -12.53 20.46 -3.51
C LYS A 413 -12.02 21.20 -2.27
N GLN A 414 -12.48 20.82 -1.08
CA GLN A 414 -11.97 21.37 0.18
C GLN A 414 -10.50 20.99 0.39
N ASN A 415 -10.12 19.75 0.07
CA ASN A 415 -8.74 19.29 0.16
C ASN A 415 -7.86 19.92 -0.90
N GLU A 416 -8.32 20.10 -2.14
CA GLU A 416 -7.61 20.84 -3.18
C GLU A 416 -7.36 22.29 -2.76
N GLN A 417 -8.38 22.97 -2.22
CA GLN A 417 -8.22 24.32 -1.71
C GLN A 417 -7.25 24.35 -0.52
N ARG A 418 -7.37 23.40 0.42
CA ARG A 418 -6.45 23.26 1.56
C ARG A 418 -5.03 22.97 1.11
N ILE A 419 -4.82 22.10 0.12
CA ILE A 419 -3.51 21.81 -0.48
C ILE A 419 -2.97 23.07 -1.14
N ARG A 420 -3.80 23.84 -1.85
CA ARG A 420 -3.42 25.11 -2.44
C ARG A 420 -3.01 26.12 -1.37
N ASP A 421 -3.79 26.22 -0.30
CA ASP A 421 -3.50 27.10 0.82
C ASP A 421 -2.19 26.69 1.50
N LEU A 422 -1.96 25.39 1.75
CA LEU A 422 -0.70 24.86 2.30
C LEU A 422 0.50 25.02 1.34
N ALA A 423 0.26 24.98 0.03
CA ALA A 423 1.33 25.09 -0.97
C ALA A 423 1.82 26.52 -1.16
N TYR A 424 0.96 27.52 -0.92
CA TYR A 424 1.24 28.92 -1.25
C TYR A 424 1.17 29.89 -0.06
N PHE A 425 0.59 29.50 1.08
CA PHE A 425 0.45 30.35 2.26
C PHE A 425 1.06 29.69 3.50
N ASP A 426 1.51 30.52 4.44
CA ASP A 426 1.97 30.11 5.76
C ASP A 426 0.74 29.80 6.65
N PRO A 427 0.62 28.59 7.21
CA PRO A 427 -0.59 28.18 7.93
C PRO A 427 -0.80 28.91 9.26
N LEU A 428 0.25 29.50 9.84
CA LEU A 428 0.14 30.25 11.09
C LEU A 428 -0.37 31.67 10.85
N THR A 429 0.28 32.40 9.93
CA THR A 429 0.02 33.84 9.72
C THR A 429 -0.97 34.13 8.59
N GLY A 430 -1.25 33.16 7.71
CA GLY A 430 -2.07 33.34 6.51
C GLY A 430 -1.39 34.17 5.41
N LEU A 431 -0.13 34.56 5.60
CA LEU A 431 0.64 35.29 4.60
C LEU A 431 1.13 34.36 3.48
N PRO A 432 1.41 34.89 2.27
CA PRO A 432 2.22 34.19 1.28
C PRO A 432 3.45 33.51 1.89
N ASN A 433 3.69 32.25 1.51
CA ASN A 433 4.92 31.55 1.85
C ASN A 433 6.02 31.88 0.83
N ARG A 434 7.21 31.32 1.05
CA ARG A 434 8.38 31.50 0.17
C ARG A 434 8.08 31.24 -1.32
N ARG A 435 7.23 30.26 -1.64
CA ARG A 435 6.93 29.89 -3.03
C ARG A 435 6.06 30.94 -3.71
N LEU A 436 5.01 31.41 -3.05
CA LEU A 436 4.14 32.44 -3.60
C LEU A 436 4.84 33.81 -3.68
N LEU A 437 5.72 34.10 -2.72
CA LEU A 437 6.57 35.29 -2.76
C LEU A 437 7.46 35.33 -4.00
N ASP A 438 8.19 34.24 -4.28
CA ASP A 438 9.12 34.19 -5.41
C ASP A 438 8.39 34.33 -6.75
N ASP A 439 7.23 33.68 -6.90
CA ASP A 439 6.35 33.82 -8.07
C ASP A 439 5.89 35.28 -8.27
N ARG A 440 5.39 35.92 -7.22
CA ARG A 440 4.98 37.33 -7.28
C ARG A 440 6.15 38.26 -7.58
N LEU A 441 7.28 38.08 -6.92
CA LEU A 441 8.46 38.91 -7.13
C LEU A 441 8.96 38.77 -8.58
N GLN A 442 8.98 37.58 -9.16
CA GLN A 442 9.34 37.41 -10.58
C GLN A 442 8.41 38.18 -11.52
N VAL A 443 7.09 38.14 -11.26
CA VAL A 443 6.11 38.91 -12.04
C VAL A 443 6.37 40.42 -11.91
N GLU A 444 6.61 40.90 -10.70
CA GLU A 444 6.90 42.31 -10.43
C GLU A 444 8.21 42.77 -11.08
N LEU A 445 9.27 41.97 -11.02
CA LEU A 445 10.54 42.28 -11.69
C LEU A 445 10.38 42.35 -13.21
N ALA A 446 9.62 41.44 -13.81
CA ALA A 446 9.31 41.46 -15.23
C ALA A 446 8.44 42.67 -15.64
N HIS A 447 7.61 43.18 -14.74
CA HIS A 447 6.83 44.40 -14.93
C HIS A 447 7.72 45.65 -14.83
N ALA A 448 8.52 45.75 -13.76
CA ALA A 448 9.46 46.84 -13.51
C ALA A 448 10.51 46.97 -14.63
N SER A 449 11.04 45.85 -15.13
CA SER A 449 11.97 45.82 -16.27
C SER A 449 11.39 46.48 -17.52
N ARG A 450 10.10 46.22 -17.82
CA ARG A 450 9.41 46.81 -18.99
C ARG A 450 9.10 48.29 -18.82
N GLN A 451 8.82 48.74 -17.60
CA GLN A 451 8.42 50.11 -17.30
C GLN A 451 9.57 50.99 -16.82
N HIS A 452 10.79 50.46 -16.73
CA HIS A 452 11.94 51.12 -16.09
C HIS A 452 11.64 51.57 -14.64
N GLY A 453 10.82 50.78 -13.94
CA GLY A 453 10.45 50.99 -12.54
C GLY A 453 11.45 50.37 -11.57
N ARG A 454 11.31 50.71 -10.29
CA ARG A 454 12.11 50.15 -9.19
C ARG A 454 11.25 49.28 -8.29
N VAL A 455 11.82 48.18 -7.81
CA VAL A 455 11.19 47.30 -6.81
C VAL A 455 12.09 47.26 -5.59
N ALA A 456 11.53 47.47 -4.40
CA ALA A 456 12.27 47.34 -3.16
C ALA A 456 11.92 46.01 -2.47
N VAL A 457 12.94 45.26 -2.07
CA VAL A 457 12.79 44.02 -1.29
C VAL A 457 13.31 44.30 0.11
N MET A 458 12.49 44.05 1.12
CA MET A 458 12.87 44.18 2.52
C MET A 458 12.86 42.83 3.21
N PHE A 459 13.94 42.51 3.91
CA PHE A 459 14.04 41.35 4.78
C PHE A 459 13.92 41.80 6.23
N VAL A 460 12.94 41.28 6.96
CA VAL A 460 12.58 41.68 8.31
C VAL A 460 12.73 40.49 9.24
N ASP A 461 13.47 40.67 10.32
CA ASP A 461 13.67 39.66 11.36
C ASP A 461 13.30 40.23 12.73
N LEU A 462 12.61 39.45 13.56
CA LEU A 462 12.22 39.87 14.90
C LEU A 462 13.36 39.66 15.89
N ASP A 463 13.84 40.76 16.49
CA ASP A 463 14.95 40.69 17.42
C ASP A 463 14.56 39.90 18.68
N ARG A 464 15.41 38.94 19.06
CA ARG A 464 15.29 38.14 20.29
C ARG A 464 14.00 37.32 20.37
N PHE A 465 13.33 37.03 19.25
CA PHE A 465 12.12 36.18 19.24
C PHE A 465 12.34 34.81 19.90
N LYS A 466 13.52 34.20 19.70
CA LYS A 466 13.90 32.96 20.37
C LYS A 466 13.77 33.03 21.91
N ARG A 467 14.19 34.14 22.53
CA ARG A 467 14.05 34.32 24.00
C ARG A 467 12.59 34.37 24.44
N ILE A 468 11.69 34.90 23.59
CA ILE A 468 10.25 34.93 23.86
C ILE A 468 9.70 33.51 23.85
N ASN A 469 10.04 32.70 22.84
CA ASN A 469 9.65 31.29 22.79
C ASN A 469 10.19 30.49 23.97
N ASP A 470 11.47 30.67 24.30
CA ASP A 470 12.13 29.93 25.38
C ASP A 470 11.56 30.30 26.76
N SER A 471 11.14 31.57 26.95
CA SER A 471 10.65 32.07 28.25
C SER A 471 9.14 31.94 28.45
N LEU A 472 8.34 32.08 27.38
CA LEU A 472 6.88 32.18 27.45
C LEU A 472 6.15 31.05 26.71
N GLY A 473 6.89 30.16 26.04
CA GLY A 473 6.34 29.04 25.29
C GLY A 473 6.00 29.41 23.84
N HIS A 474 5.95 28.38 22.99
CA HIS A 474 5.69 28.52 21.56
C HIS A 474 4.29 29.09 21.23
N GLU A 475 3.27 28.82 22.05
CA GLU A 475 1.91 29.35 21.80
C GLU A 475 1.87 30.89 21.87
N VAL A 476 2.61 31.50 22.80
CA VAL A 476 2.73 32.96 22.93
C VAL A 476 3.52 33.54 21.75
N GLY A 477 4.57 32.84 21.32
CA GLY A 477 5.33 33.20 20.13
C GLY A 477 4.51 33.15 18.84
N ASP A 478 3.64 32.15 18.70
CA ASP A 478 2.76 32.01 17.54
C ASP A 478 1.73 33.14 17.48
N GLN A 479 1.10 33.49 18.61
CA GLN A 479 0.19 34.64 18.69
C GLN A 479 0.92 35.96 18.38
N LEU A 480 2.17 36.10 18.84
CA LEU A 480 3.01 37.24 18.53
C LEU A 480 3.29 37.35 17.01
N LEU A 481 3.61 36.25 16.35
CA LEU A 481 3.84 36.22 14.90
C LEU A 481 2.59 36.61 14.10
N VAL A 482 1.41 36.15 14.53
CA VAL A 482 0.12 36.54 13.93
C VAL A 482 -0.13 38.04 14.08
N GLU A 483 0.18 38.62 15.25
CA GLU A 483 0.09 40.07 15.46
C GLU A 483 1.07 40.85 14.58
N VAL A 484 2.33 40.40 14.51
CA VAL A 484 3.38 41.01 13.70
C VAL A 484 2.96 41.03 12.23
N ALA A 485 2.50 39.90 11.70
CA ALA A 485 1.98 39.79 10.34
C ALA A 485 0.87 40.82 10.06
N ARG A 486 -0.07 40.97 10.99
CA ARG A 486 -1.16 41.93 10.87
C ARG A 486 -0.68 43.38 10.88
N ARG A 487 0.29 43.72 11.74
CA ARG A 487 0.88 45.07 11.81
C ARG A 487 1.69 45.42 10.57
N LEU A 488 2.43 44.46 10.04
CA LEU A 488 3.18 44.63 8.78
C LEU A 488 2.23 44.88 7.61
N CYS A 489 1.16 44.08 7.47
CA CYS A 489 0.14 44.31 6.43
C CYS A 489 -0.54 45.68 6.56
N GLY A 490 -0.84 46.12 7.79
CA GLY A 490 -1.43 47.44 8.03
C GLY A 490 -0.50 48.63 7.73
N CYS A 491 0.81 48.37 7.56
CA CYS A 491 1.79 49.38 7.19
C CYS A 491 2.04 49.48 5.67
N LEU A 492 1.33 48.72 4.84
CA LEU A 492 1.62 48.57 3.42
C LEU A 492 0.39 48.85 2.55
N ARG A 493 0.61 49.07 1.25
CA ARG A 493 -0.46 49.27 0.25
C ARG A 493 -0.99 47.91 -0.22
N GLU A 494 -2.15 47.91 -0.90
CA GLU A 494 -2.73 46.67 -1.45
C GLU A 494 -1.84 46.00 -2.52
N ASP A 495 -1.05 46.80 -3.24
CA ASP A 495 -0.13 46.31 -4.27
C ASP A 495 1.17 45.71 -3.68
N ASP A 496 1.50 46.04 -2.43
CA ASP A 496 2.69 45.51 -1.75
C ASP A 496 2.43 44.09 -1.26
N THR A 497 3.45 43.23 -1.30
CA THR A 497 3.34 41.84 -0.83
C THR A 497 4.14 41.64 0.44
N VAL A 498 3.51 41.08 1.48
CA VAL A 498 4.19 40.57 2.69
C VAL A 498 4.17 39.05 2.65
N ALA A 499 5.30 38.43 2.92
CA ALA A 499 5.44 36.99 3.02
C ALA A 499 6.19 36.59 4.29
N ARG A 500 5.94 35.38 4.78
CA ARG A 500 6.72 34.78 5.86
C ARG A 500 7.61 33.68 5.29
N MET A 501 8.92 33.78 5.54
CA MET A 501 9.92 32.84 5.01
C MET A 501 10.09 31.61 5.92
N GLY A 502 9.82 31.78 7.22
CA GLY A 502 9.91 30.75 8.25
C GLY A 502 10.36 31.38 9.57
N GLY A 503 10.06 30.73 10.70
CA GLY A 503 10.46 31.26 12.02
C GLY A 503 9.95 32.68 12.27
N ASP A 504 10.86 33.60 12.54
CA ASP A 504 10.67 35.04 12.78
C ASP A 504 10.98 35.92 11.56
N GLU A 505 11.18 35.34 10.39
CA GLU A 505 11.59 36.03 9.17
C GLU A 505 10.42 36.36 8.25
N PHE A 506 10.31 37.64 7.85
CA PHE A 506 9.34 38.15 6.91
C PHE A 506 10.04 38.85 5.74
N VAL A 507 9.48 38.72 4.53
CA VAL A 507 9.96 39.45 3.36
C VAL A 507 8.83 40.29 2.80
N ILE A 508 9.17 41.53 2.45
CA ILE A 508 8.23 42.50 1.91
C ILE A 508 8.72 42.93 0.54
N VAL A 509 7.82 42.91 -0.43
CA VAL A 509 8.06 43.42 -1.78
C VAL A 509 7.20 44.66 -1.96
N MET A 510 7.86 45.79 -2.19
CA MET A 510 7.21 47.04 -2.52
C MET A 510 7.32 47.30 -4.02
N SER A 511 6.17 47.36 -4.68
CA SER A 511 6.07 47.68 -6.10
C SER A 511 6.14 49.20 -6.31
N ASP A 512 6.76 49.61 -7.41
CA ASP A 512 6.89 51.03 -7.81
C ASP A 512 7.47 51.92 -6.70
N ALA A 513 8.65 51.55 -6.20
CA ALA A 513 9.31 52.29 -5.14
C ALA A 513 9.83 53.65 -5.66
N ASP A 514 9.35 54.76 -5.09
CA ASP A 514 9.76 56.17 -5.35
C ASP A 514 11.23 56.49 -4.96
N GLY A 515 12.12 55.50 -4.97
CA GLY A 515 13.53 55.60 -4.60
C GLY A 515 13.84 55.20 -3.14
N PRO A 516 15.12 55.31 -2.73
CA PRO A 516 15.60 54.82 -1.42
C PRO A 516 14.91 55.46 -0.21
N GLU A 517 14.50 56.73 -0.32
CA GLU A 517 13.82 57.45 0.76
C GLU A 517 12.43 56.89 1.07
N GLY A 518 11.68 56.46 0.04
CA GLY A 518 10.35 55.88 0.20
C GLY A 518 10.39 54.54 0.94
N ALA A 519 11.35 53.68 0.57
CA ALA A 519 11.57 52.40 1.24
C ALA A 519 12.06 52.58 2.69
N ALA A 520 13.00 53.52 2.93
CA ALA A 520 13.46 53.86 4.27
C ALA A 520 12.31 54.37 5.16
N HIS A 521 11.40 55.19 4.60
CA HIS A 521 10.23 55.68 5.33
C HIS A 521 9.25 54.55 5.68
N ALA A 522 9.01 53.61 4.75
CA ALA A 522 8.18 52.43 5.00
C ALA A 522 8.81 51.51 6.06
N ALA A 523 10.11 51.24 6.00
CA ALA A 523 10.84 50.47 6.99
C ALA A 523 10.78 51.12 8.38
N GLY A 524 10.97 52.44 8.47
CA GLY A 524 10.83 53.19 9.72
C GLY A 524 9.42 53.10 10.33
N ARG A 525 8.38 53.17 9.48
CA ARG A 525 6.98 52.96 9.91
C ARG A 525 6.73 51.56 10.45
N MET A 526 7.23 50.53 9.77
CA MET A 526 7.11 49.14 10.22
C MET A 526 7.80 48.94 11.56
N ALA A 527 9.05 49.39 11.70
CA ALA A 527 9.78 49.32 12.96
C ALA A 527 9.05 50.04 14.10
N ALA A 528 8.48 51.23 13.83
CA ALA A 528 7.69 51.97 14.82
C ALA A 528 6.37 51.26 15.17
N ALA A 529 5.71 50.59 14.22
CA ALA A 529 4.49 49.83 14.45
C ALA A 529 4.74 48.58 15.30
N LEU A 530 5.86 47.88 15.06
CA LEU A 530 6.25 46.70 15.82
C LEU A 530 6.71 47.03 17.24
N ARG A 531 7.33 48.20 17.46
CA ARG A 531 7.71 48.70 18.81
C ARG A 531 6.53 48.96 19.76
N ARG A 532 5.30 49.10 19.26
CA ARG A 532 4.14 49.30 20.14
C ARG A 532 3.90 48.03 20.96
N PRO A 533 3.54 48.11 22.25
CA PRO A 533 3.23 46.93 23.05
C PRO A 533 2.20 46.01 22.36
N ILE A 534 2.47 44.71 22.37
CA ILE A 534 1.60 43.65 21.87
C ILE A 534 1.02 42.93 23.08
N VAL A 535 -0.30 42.90 23.20
CA VAL A 535 -0.96 42.20 24.29
C VAL A 535 -1.21 40.75 23.87
N VAL A 536 -0.53 39.80 24.52
CA VAL A 536 -0.70 38.35 24.33
C VAL A 536 -1.02 37.73 25.69
N ASP A 537 -2.12 36.99 25.80
CA ASP A 537 -2.58 36.39 27.06
C ASP A 537 -2.60 37.34 28.27
N GLY A 538 -2.98 38.61 28.04
CA GLY A 538 -3.05 39.64 29.08
C GLY A 538 -1.70 40.23 29.52
N ARG A 539 -0.60 39.91 28.83
CA ARG A 539 0.75 40.46 29.06
C ARG A 539 1.15 41.40 27.94
N GLU A 540 1.83 42.49 28.27
CA GLU A 540 2.39 43.41 27.28
C GLU A 540 3.83 43.00 26.89
N LEU A 541 4.02 42.68 25.61
CA LEU A 541 5.31 42.35 25.02
C LEU A 541 5.75 43.48 24.09
N VAL A 542 7.01 43.88 24.19
CA VAL A 542 7.62 44.84 23.26
C VAL A 542 8.65 44.09 22.43
N VAL A 543 8.47 44.12 21.11
CA VAL A 543 9.35 43.44 20.16
C VAL A 543 9.95 44.48 19.22
N THR A 544 11.22 44.31 18.88
CA THR A 544 11.91 45.12 17.88
C THR A 544 12.24 44.27 16.67
N CYS A 545 12.54 44.90 15.55
CA CYS A 545 12.92 44.18 14.33
C CYS A 545 14.15 44.81 13.70
N SER A 546 14.94 43.97 13.05
CA SER A 546 16.04 44.39 12.18
C SER A 546 15.60 44.23 10.73
N ILE A 547 15.78 45.28 9.91
CA ILE A 547 15.29 45.31 8.52
C ILE A 547 16.47 45.54 7.56
N GLY A 548 16.57 44.75 6.51
CA GLY A 548 17.50 44.95 5.41
C GLY A 548 16.75 45.25 4.12
N ILE A 549 17.28 46.15 3.29
CA ILE A 549 16.59 46.64 2.10
C ILE A 549 17.52 46.51 0.88
N SER A 550 17.03 45.94 -0.22
CA SER A 550 17.68 45.91 -1.53
C SER A 550 16.75 46.43 -2.62
N PHE A 551 17.30 46.92 -3.73
CA PHE A 551 16.55 47.49 -4.85
C PHE A 551 16.85 46.81 -6.17
N TYR A 552 15.80 46.50 -6.92
CA TYR A 552 15.90 46.27 -8.36
C TYR A 552 15.96 47.62 -9.11
N PRO A 553 16.84 47.77 -10.12
CA PRO A 553 17.87 46.83 -10.57
C PRO A 553 19.24 47.00 -9.88
N ASP A 554 19.42 48.04 -9.07
CA ASP A 554 20.73 48.49 -8.56
C ASP A 554 21.48 47.43 -7.72
N ASP A 555 20.75 46.64 -6.94
CA ASP A 555 21.26 45.63 -6.01
C ASP A 555 21.03 44.19 -6.51
N GLY A 556 20.51 43.99 -7.72
CA GLY A 556 20.26 42.67 -8.28
C GLY A 556 19.15 42.67 -9.35
N GLU A 557 19.28 41.79 -10.33
CA GLU A 557 18.31 41.68 -11.45
C GLU A 557 17.34 40.49 -11.33
N ASP A 558 17.59 39.57 -10.39
CA ASP A 558 16.77 38.38 -10.14
C ASP A 558 16.30 38.31 -8.68
N SER A 559 15.20 37.59 -8.45
CA SER A 559 14.56 37.48 -7.14
C SER A 559 15.49 36.93 -6.06
N GLY A 560 16.29 35.92 -6.40
CA GLY A 560 17.24 35.28 -5.49
C GLY A 560 18.33 36.23 -5.00
N THR A 561 18.94 36.96 -5.93
CA THR A 561 19.99 37.96 -5.61
C THR A 561 19.43 39.09 -4.74
N LEU A 562 18.24 39.60 -5.05
CA LEU A 562 17.62 40.69 -4.28
C LEU A 562 17.29 40.27 -2.85
N ILE A 563 16.65 39.10 -2.66
CA ILE A 563 16.33 38.57 -1.33
C ILE A 563 17.62 38.33 -0.53
N LYS A 564 18.65 37.74 -1.16
CA LYS A 564 19.96 37.51 -0.52
C LYS A 564 20.63 38.81 -0.08
N ASN A 565 20.62 39.83 -0.93
CA ASN A 565 21.24 41.12 -0.62
C ASN A 565 20.45 41.87 0.47
N ALA A 566 19.12 41.75 0.50
CA ALA A 566 18.30 42.26 1.60
C ALA A 566 18.59 41.54 2.93
N ASP A 567 18.77 40.22 2.92
CA ASP A 567 19.16 39.43 4.10
C ASP A 567 20.53 39.87 4.66
N VAL A 568 21.53 40.03 3.78
CA VAL A 568 22.86 40.56 4.16
C VAL A 568 22.75 41.95 4.80
N ALA A 569 21.85 42.81 4.29
CA ALA A 569 21.60 44.12 4.89
C ALA A 569 20.93 44.03 6.27
N MET A 570 20.00 43.09 6.45
CA MET A 570 19.30 42.86 7.72
C MET A 570 20.28 42.38 8.80
N TYR A 571 21.17 41.45 8.45
CA TYR A 571 22.18 40.96 9.39
C TYR A 571 23.11 42.08 9.87
N ARG A 572 23.46 43.02 8.99
CA ARG A 572 24.23 44.21 9.39
C ARG A 572 23.44 45.11 10.35
N ALA A 573 22.14 45.30 10.12
CA ALA A 573 21.28 46.01 11.07
C ALA A 573 21.28 45.32 12.45
N LYS A 574 21.38 43.98 12.50
CA LYS A 574 21.57 43.25 13.77
C LYS A 574 22.92 43.52 14.42
N ALA A 575 24.01 43.51 13.64
CA ALA A 575 25.37 43.74 14.13
C ALA A 575 25.58 45.17 14.65
N GLU A 576 24.91 46.16 14.05
CA GLU A 576 25.04 47.59 14.42
C GLU A 576 24.13 48.03 15.58
N GLY A 577 23.52 47.08 16.31
CA GLY A 577 22.76 47.35 17.52
C GLY A 577 21.29 46.88 17.51
N ARG A 578 20.84 46.22 16.43
CA ARG A 578 19.45 45.76 16.23
C ARG A 578 18.45 46.92 16.17
N ASN A 579 17.17 46.63 15.97
CA ASN A 579 16.10 47.64 16.02
C ASN A 579 16.29 48.83 15.05
N ALA A 580 16.88 48.55 13.89
CA ALA A 580 17.24 49.51 12.86
C ALA A 580 16.98 48.91 11.47
N PHE A 581 17.04 49.74 10.44
CA PHE A 581 17.04 49.29 9.06
C PHE A 581 18.36 49.64 8.37
N GLN A 582 18.79 48.82 7.43
CA GLN A 582 19.98 49.07 6.61
C GLN A 582 19.70 48.85 5.13
N LEU A 583 20.28 49.71 4.30
CA LEU A 583 20.25 49.59 2.85
C LEU A 583 21.44 48.73 2.42
N TYR A 584 21.23 47.85 1.45
CA TYR A 584 22.29 47.03 0.89
C TYR A 584 23.35 47.92 0.20
N GLN A 585 24.61 47.56 0.39
CA GLN A 585 25.75 48.15 -0.30
C GLN A 585 26.65 47.01 -0.80
N PRO A 586 27.17 47.05 -2.04
CA PRO A 586 27.99 45.96 -2.60
C PRO A 586 29.21 45.54 -1.76
N ALA A 587 29.76 46.43 -0.94
CA ALA A 587 30.81 46.11 0.03
C ALA A 587 30.41 45.09 1.12
N MET A 588 29.11 44.75 1.22
CA MET A 588 28.57 43.90 2.28
C MET A 588 28.63 42.39 1.96
N ASN A 589 28.66 41.99 0.67
CA ASN A 589 28.77 40.57 0.28
C ASN A 589 30.14 39.94 0.61
N ALA A 590 31.21 40.75 0.69
CA ALA A 590 32.54 40.27 1.06
C ALA A 590 32.58 39.76 2.51
N ARG A 591 31.88 40.46 3.43
CA ARG A 591 31.97 40.20 4.87
C ARG A 591 31.22 38.94 5.31
N SER A 592 30.13 38.57 4.64
CA SER A 592 29.41 37.31 4.93
C SER A 592 30.19 36.07 4.48
N LEU A 593 30.90 36.15 3.35
CA LEU A 593 31.84 35.10 2.92
C LEU A 593 33.07 35.03 3.83
N GLU A 594 33.60 36.17 4.26
CA GLU A 594 34.66 36.26 5.27
C GLU A 594 34.23 35.61 6.60
N HIS A 595 33.00 35.85 7.06
CA HIS A 595 32.48 35.29 8.31
C HIS A 595 32.41 33.75 8.26
N LEU A 596 31.90 33.19 7.15
CA LEU A 596 31.85 31.73 6.96
C LEU A 596 33.26 31.12 6.86
N ALA A 597 34.20 31.82 6.21
CA ALA A 597 35.59 31.41 6.14
C ALA A 597 36.28 31.44 7.51
N LEU A 598 36.02 32.48 8.30
CA LEU A 598 36.53 32.63 9.67
C LEU A 598 35.95 31.56 10.60
N GLU A 599 34.66 31.23 10.49
CA GLU A 599 34.04 30.14 11.25
C GLU A 599 34.72 28.80 10.98
N ALA A 600 34.89 28.45 9.70
CA ALA A 600 35.55 27.21 9.30
C ALA A 600 37.02 27.16 9.75
N ALA A 601 37.70 28.30 9.78
CA ALA A 601 39.08 28.40 10.27
C ALA A 601 39.17 28.31 11.80
N LEU A 602 38.25 28.95 12.53
CA LEU A 602 38.23 28.98 13.99
C LEU A 602 38.04 27.57 14.59
N HIS A 603 37.25 26.72 13.93
CA HIS A 603 37.12 25.29 14.27
C HIS A 603 38.48 24.55 14.32
N ARG A 604 39.45 24.97 13.50
CA ARG A 604 40.80 24.38 13.43
C ARG A 604 41.82 25.11 14.29
N ALA A 605 41.55 26.34 14.71
CA ALA A 605 42.52 27.23 15.37
C ALA A 605 43.05 26.68 16.70
N LEU A 606 42.18 26.07 17.52
CA LEU A 606 42.57 25.51 18.81
C LEU A 606 43.53 24.30 18.68
N PRO A 607 43.22 23.23 17.92
CA PRO A 607 44.16 22.12 17.71
C PRO A 607 45.40 22.50 16.89
N ALA A 608 45.33 23.55 16.05
CA ALA A 608 46.47 24.04 15.29
C ALA A 608 47.42 24.96 16.09
N GLY A 609 47.07 25.32 17.33
CA GLY A 609 47.90 26.19 18.17
C GLY A 609 47.97 27.64 17.68
N GLU A 610 46.92 28.12 17.01
CA GLU A 610 46.84 29.47 16.44
C GLU A 610 46.34 30.51 17.44
N LEU A 611 45.80 30.07 18.58
CA LEU A 611 45.34 30.93 19.67
C LEU A 611 46.48 31.22 20.64
N LEU A 612 46.55 32.46 21.12
CA LEU A 612 47.55 32.92 22.08
C LEU A 612 46.96 33.96 23.03
N LEU A 613 47.59 34.15 24.19
CA LEU A 613 47.18 35.15 25.17
C LEU A 613 48.16 36.32 25.17
N HIS A 614 47.61 37.53 25.07
CA HIS A 614 48.31 38.75 25.46
C HIS A 614 47.81 39.18 26.84
N TYR A 615 48.63 39.96 27.55
CA TYR A 615 48.36 40.39 28.91
C TYR A 615 48.43 41.91 28.98
N GLN A 616 47.43 42.53 29.58
CA GLN A 616 47.42 43.98 29.81
C GLN A 616 47.49 44.28 31.31
N PRO A 617 48.40 45.17 31.75
CA PRO A 617 48.55 45.49 33.17
C PRO A 617 47.41 46.38 33.65
N ILE A 618 46.97 46.12 34.87
CA ILE A 618 46.04 46.94 35.64
C ILE A 618 46.82 47.54 36.81
N VAL A 619 46.80 48.86 36.90
CA VAL A 619 47.65 49.63 37.79
C VAL A 619 46.83 50.22 38.94
N SER A 620 47.38 50.16 40.15
CA SER A 620 46.78 50.84 41.31
C SER A 620 47.07 52.34 41.27
N VAL A 621 46.02 53.15 41.44
CA VAL A 621 46.13 54.62 41.45
C VAL A 621 46.90 55.11 42.68
N ALA A 622 46.67 54.49 43.84
CA ALA A 622 47.34 54.88 45.10
C ALA A 622 48.83 54.48 45.14
N GLY A 623 49.21 53.40 44.44
CA GLY A 623 50.54 52.80 44.52
C GLY A 623 51.38 52.86 43.26
N CYS A 624 50.83 53.34 42.14
CA CYS A 624 51.46 53.42 40.81
C CYS A 624 52.26 52.16 40.41
N HIS A 625 51.76 50.97 40.76
CA HIS A 625 52.34 49.68 40.40
C HIS A 625 51.27 48.73 39.87
N THR A 626 51.71 47.76 39.07
CA THR A 626 50.86 46.72 38.51
C THR A 626 50.34 45.80 39.61
N VAL A 627 49.01 45.61 39.68
CA VAL A 627 48.35 44.75 40.68
C VAL A 627 47.63 43.56 40.06
N ALA A 628 47.30 43.65 38.77
CA ALA A 628 46.67 42.56 38.03
C ALA A 628 47.08 42.59 36.55
N ALA A 629 46.88 41.47 35.87
CA ALA A 629 47.08 41.28 34.45
C ALA A 629 45.79 40.71 33.85
N GLU A 630 45.20 41.40 32.89
CA GLU A 630 44.05 40.88 32.14
C GLU A 630 44.55 40.02 30.97
N ALA A 631 44.12 38.75 30.94
CA ALA A 631 44.41 37.82 29.88
C ALA A 631 43.42 38.01 28.71
N LEU A 632 43.97 38.45 27.58
CA LEU A 632 43.23 38.83 26.40
C LEU A 632 43.55 37.86 25.26
N LEU A 633 42.52 37.14 24.82
CA LEU A 633 42.63 36.16 23.73
C LEU A 633 42.99 36.84 22.40
N ARG A 634 43.92 36.23 21.67
CA ARG A 634 44.34 36.64 20.34
C ARG A 634 44.36 35.43 19.42
N TRP A 635 44.02 35.65 18.15
CA TRP A 635 44.09 34.62 17.13
C TRP A 635 45.07 35.02 16.05
N ARG A 636 46.08 34.19 15.83
CA ARG A 636 47.11 34.36 14.80
C ARG A 636 46.83 33.38 13.67
N HIS A 637 46.03 33.82 12.71
CA HIS A 637 45.71 33.05 11.52
C HIS A 637 46.93 33.03 10.56
N PRO A 638 47.24 31.89 9.92
CA PRO A 638 48.37 31.78 8.99
C PRO A 638 48.34 32.82 7.84
N ASP A 639 47.17 32.98 7.21
CA ASP A 639 47.00 33.88 6.06
C ASP A 639 46.58 35.32 6.42
N LEU A 640 45.75 35.50 7.46
CA LEU A 640 45.16 36.79 7.84
C LEU A 640 45.96 37.54 8.91
N GLY A 641 46.98 36.92 9.49
CA GLY A 641 47.75 37.49 10.59
C GLY A 641 46.96 37.54 11.89
N LEU A 642 47.06 38.64 12.64
CA LEU A 642 46.39 38.80 13.93
C LEU A 642 44.93 39.21 13.71
N VAL A 643 44.00 38.28 13.90
CA VAL A 643 42.55 38.52 13.76
C VAL A 643 42.01 39.20 15.03
N SER A 644 41.17 40.21 14.84
CA SER A 644 40.59 40.98 15.95
C SER A 644 39.64 40.13 16.80
N PRO A 645 39.73 40.19 18.15
CA PRO A 645 38.76 39.54 19.04
C PRO A 645 37.30 39.89 18.74
N ALA A 646 37.03 41.12 18.31
CA ALA A 646 35.69 41.56 17.95
C ALA A 646 35.11 40.82 16.73
N ASP A 647 35.96 40.24 15.88
CA ASP A 647 35.52 39.53 14.67
C ASP A 647 35.29 38.03 14.92
N PHE A 648 36.05 37.39 15.83
CA PHE A 648 35.96 35.93 16.01
C PHE A 648 35.32 35.48 17.33
N ILE A 649 35.27 36.31 18.38
CA ILE A 649 34.60 35.95 19.64
C ILE A 649 33.08 35.75 19.44
N PRO A 650 32.36 36.64 18.72
CA PRO A 650 30.93 36.42 18.44
C PRO A 650 30.67 35.10 17.71
N ILE A 651 31.53 34.77 16.74
CA ILE A 651 31.48 33.49 16.00
C ILE A 651 31.66 32.31 16.94
N ALA A 652 32.64 32.39 17.85
CA ALA A 652 32.89 31.36 18.85
C ALA A 652 31.69 31.16 19.78
N GLU A 653 31.02 32.24 20.17
CA GLU A 653 29.84 32.21 21.04
C GLU A 653 28.63 31.59 20.34
N ASP A 654 28.35 31.99 19.10
CA ASP A 654 27.22 31.49 18.31
C ASP A 654 27.37 29.99 17.99
N THR A 655 28.57 29.57 17.59
CA THR A 655 28.88 28.16 17.25
C THR A 655 29.11 27.28 18.47
N GLY A 656 29.37 27.87 19.64
CA GLY A 656 29.68 27.14 20.88
C GLY A 656 31.15 26.76 21.04
N LEU A 657 32.01 27.13 20.11
CA LEU A 657 33.47 26.98 20.22
C LEU A 657 34.06 27.79 21.37
N ILE A 658 33.35 28.80 21.89
CA ILE A 658 33.80 29.59 23.03
C ILE A 658 34.00 28.76 24.30
N VAL A 659 33.29 27.65 24.47
CA VAL A 659 33.44 26.77 25.63
C VAL A 659 34.81 26.07 25.67
N PRO A 660 35.21 25.31 24.63
CA PRO A 660 36.55 24.70 24.61
C PRO A 660 37.68 25.73 24.52
N ILE A 661 37.48 26.85 23.81
CA ILE A 661 38.45 27.95 23.78
C ILE A 661 38.62 28.54 25.18
N GLY A 662 37.53 28.78 25.89
CA GLY A 662 37.55 29.38 27.21
C GLY A 662 38.18 28.49 28.28
N GLU A 663 38.00 27.17 28.23
CA GLU A 663 38.79 26.25 29.07
C GLU A 663 40.28 26.39 28.80
N TRP A 664 40.68 26.44 27.53
CA TRP A 664 42.07 26.63 27.14
C TRP A 664 42.62 27.96 27.65
N VAL A 665 41.88 29.07 27.49
CA VAL A 665 42.25 30.39 28.01
C VAL A 665 42.49 30.35 29.52
N LEU A 666 41.55 29.81 30.28
CA LEU A 666 41.68 29.70 31.75
C LEU A 666 42.91 28.91 32.16
N ARG A 667 43.13 27.75 31.51
CA ARG A 667 44.30 26.90 31.75
C ARG A 667 45.60 27.62 31.46
N THR A 668 45.73 28.20 30.27
CA THR A 668 46.95 28.89 29.84
C THR A 668 47.23 30.12 30.71
N ALA A 669 46.21 30.87 31.12
CA ALA A 669 46.37 32.01 32.03
C ALA A 669 46.88 31.56 33.41
N CYS A 670 46.33 30.47 33.97
CA CYS A 670 46.77 29.91 35.25
C CYS A 670 48.21 29.36 35.16
N GLU A 671 48.56 28.68 34.07
CA GLU A 671 49.91 28.19 33.82
C GLU A 671 50.91 29.33 33.67
N GLN A 672 50.53 30.40 32.98
CA GLN A 672 51.36 31.60 32.83
C GLN A 672 51.61 32.29 34.17
N HIS A 673 50.58 32.42 35.01
CA HIS A 673 50.73 32.96 36.36
C HIS A 673 51.73 32.12 37.18
N ARG A 674 51.64 30.78 37.11
CA ARG A 674 52.61 29.90 37.75
C ARG A 674 54.03 30.11 37.20
N ALA A 675 54.19 30.26 35.89
CA ALA A 675 55.49 30.51 35.27
C ALA A 675 56.10 31.84 35.75
N TRP A 676 55.31 32.91 35.87
CA TRP A 676 55.76 34.17 36.44
C TRP A 676 56.16 34.05 37.91
N SER A 677 55.39 33.32 38.71
CA SER A 677 55.73 33.06 40.12
C SER A 677 57.03 32.26 40.25
N ALA A 678 57.24 31.23 39.41
CA ALA A 678 58.47 30.44 39.37
C ALA A 678 59.69 31.26 38.92
N ALA A 679 59.49 32.28 38.08
CA ALA A 679 60.51 33.23 37.66
C ALA A 679 60.83 34.31 38.72
N GLY A 680 60.21 34.24 39.92
CA GLY A 680 60.46 35.17 41.02
C GLY A 680 59.80 36.54 40.83
N ARG A 681 58.83 36.68 39.92
CA ARG A 681 58.07 37.91 39.76
C ARG A 681 57.12 38.12 40.95
N PRO A 682 56.81 39.37 41.32
CA PRO A 682 55.77 39.66 42.31
C PRO A 682 54.43 39.00 41.92
N PRO A 683 53.67 38.47 42.88
CA PRO A 683 52.37 37.87 42.59
C PRO A 683 51.39 38.95 42.13
N VAL A 684 50.97 38.88 40.87
CA VAL A 684 49.91 39.73 40.29
C VAL A 684 48.65 38.90 40.11
N ARG A 685 47.47 39.53 40.26
CA ARG A 685 46.22 38.82 39.98
C ARG A 685 46.07 38.57 38.48
N MET A 686 45.57 37.40 38.10
CA MET A 686 45.19 37.10 36.73
C MET A 686 43.69 37.34 36.56
N MET A 687 43.30 38.13 35.57
CA MET A 687 41.90 38.37 35.21
C MET A 687 41.58 37.68 33.90
N VAL A 688 40.46 36.96 33.84
CA VAL A 688 40.04 36.20 32.66
C VAL A 688 38.57 36.47 32.37
N ASN A 689 38.28 36.88 31.14
CA ASN A 689 36.94 37.10 30.63
C ASN A 689 36.19 35.78 30.42
N ILE A 690 34.94 35.73 30.87
CA ILE A 690 34.05 34.56 30.73
C ILE A 690 32.82 34.95 29.93
N SER A 691 32.56 34.21 28.86
CA SER A 691 31.36 34.41 28.03
C SER A 691 30.07 33.94 28.73
N ALA A 692 28.93 34.47 28.27
CA ALA A 692 27.61 34.06 28.75
C ALA A 692 27.37 32.56 28.62
N ARG A 693 27.83 31.98 27.49
CA ARG A 693 27.63 30.57 27.16
C ARG A 693 28.46 29.65 28.06
N GLN A 694 29.68 30.05 28.41
CA GLN A 694 30.50 29.32 29.39
C GLN A 694 29.90 29.39 30.79
N PHE A 695 29.42 30.56 31.21
CA PHE A 695 28.87 30.75 32.56
C PHE A 695 27.60 29.91 32.79
N ARG A 696 26.83 29.63 31.73
CA ARG A 696 25.63 28.77 31.79
C ARG A 696 25.92 27.28 31.63
N ASP A 697 27.15 26.92 31.30
CA ASP A 697 27.51 25.51 31.14
C ASP A 697 27.45 24.81 32.50
N HIS A 698 26.74 23.68 32.56
CA HIS A 698 26.53 22.95 33.81
C HIS A 698 27.85 22.45 34.43
N ASP A 699 28.88 22.22 33.61
CA ASP A 699 30.18 21.70 34.05
C ASP A 699 31.20 22.83 34.31
N PHE A 700 30.79 24.10 34.23
CA PHE A 700 31.70 25.25 34.35
C PHE A 700 32.49 25.26 35.67
N ILE A 701 31.81 25.07 36.81
CA ILE A 701 32.46 25.05 38.13
C ILE A 701 33.43 23.88 38.26
N ASP A 702 33.04 22.71 37.75
CA ASP A 702 33.89 21.52 37.79
C ASP A 702 35.14 21.69 36.90
N MET A 703 34.99 22.33 35.75
CA MET A 703 36.09 22.72 34.88
C MET A 703 37.04 23.70 35.58
N VAL A 704 36.53 24.77 36.21
CA VAL A 704 37.36 25.73 36.96
C VAL A 704 38.11 25.04 38.10
N ARG A 705 37.42 24.17 38.86
CA ARG A 705 38.03 23.39 39.97
C ARG A 705 39.11 22.44 39.47
N ARG A 706 38.94 21.85 38.29
CA ARG A 706 39.94 20.99 37.64
C ARG A 706 41.16 21.80 37.21
N VAL A 707 40.97 22.92 36.51
CA VAL A 707 42.07 23.79 36.06
C VAL A 707 42.90 24.32 37.24
N LEU A 708 42.26 24.80 38.31
CA LEU A 708 42.96 25.28 39.50
C LEU A 708 43.80 24.17 40.15
N ARG A 709 43.28 22.95 40.22
CA ARG A 709 43.98 21.79 40.79
C ARG A 709 45.17 21.35 39.95
N GLU A 710 45.02 21.32 38.63
CA GLU A 710 46.07 20.89 37.69
C GLU A 710 47.20 21.91 37.60
N THR A 711 46.87 23.20 37.63
CA THR A 711 47.85 24.29 37.56
C THR A 711 48.48 24.60 38.91
N GLY A 712 47.75 24.40 40.01
CA GLY A 712 48.19 24.73 41.36
C GLY A 712 48.09 26.23 41.67
N MET A 713 47.34 26.99 40.89
CA MET A 713 47.13 28.42 41.11
C MET A 713 46.31 28.65 42.38
N VAL A 714 46.74 29.61 43.21
CA VAL A 714 45.99 30.03 44.40
C VAL A 714 44.70 30.72 43.94
N PRO A 715 43.51 30.24 44.33
CA PRO A 715 42.23 30.76 43.83
C PRO A 715 42.06 32.27 43.99
N GLY A 716 42.53 32.84 45.11
CA GLY A 716 42.41 34.29 45.39
C GLY A 716 43.23 35.21 44.48
N LEU A 717 44.10 34.64 43.63
CA LEU A 717 44.84 35.36 42.59
C LEU A 717 44.16 35.30 41.23
N LEU A 718 43.08 34.51 41.07
CA LEU A 718 42.30 34.46 39.84
C LEU A 718 41.02 35.30 40.02
N THR A 719 40.78 36.20 39.09
CA THR A 719 39.54 36.98 38.99
C THR A 719 38.83 36.61 37.69
N LEU A 720 37.56 36.25 37.78
CA LEU A 720 36.73 36.01 36.60
C LEU A 720 35.94 37.27 36.27
N GLU A 721 35.99 37.70 35.01
CA GLU A 721 35.28 38.88 34.53
C GLU A 721 34.01 38.45 33.80
N LEU A 722 32.89 39.05 34.18
CA LEU A 722 31.56 38.76 33.64
C LEU A 722 30.89 40.06 33.24
N THR A 723 30.34 40.13 32.04
CA THR A 723 29.59 41.31 31.61
C THR A 723 28.25 41.41 32.33
N GLU A 724 27.73 42.62 32.47
CA GLU A 724 26.44 42.90 33.13
C GLU A 724 25.28 42.04 32.57
N SER A 725 25.26 41.84 31.26
CA SER A 725 24.20 41.09 30.57
C SER A 725 24.15 39.61 30.99
N ILE A 726 25.29 39.02 31.37
CA ILE A 726 25.37 37.61 31.79
C ILE A 726 24.63 37.41 33.12
N LEU A 727 24.78 38.34 34.05
CA LEU A 727 24.23 38.24 35.40
C LEU A 727 22.72 38.50 35.48
N MET A 728 22.16 39.18 34.47
CA MET A 728 20.74 39.56 34.45
C MET A 728 19.81 38.50 33.85
N ASP A 729 20.35 37.49 33.15
CA ASP A 729 19.55 36.57 32.33
C ASP A 729 18.95 35.36 33.09
N ASP A 730 19.36 35.11 34.34
CA ASP A 730 18.71 34.18 35.29
C ASP A 730 19.22 34.42 36.73
N THR A 731 18.65 35.44 37.39
CA THR A 731 19.23 36.01 38.63
C THR A 731 19.36 35.05 39.81
N CYS A 732 18.51 34.01 39.92
CA CYS A 732 18.60 33.07 41.04
C CYS A 732 19.73 32.05 40.83
N GLN A 733 19.87 31.49 39.62
CA GLN A 733 20.94 30.56 39.30
C GLN A 733 22.30 31.26 39.24
N GLY A 734 22.35 32.46 38.67
CA GLY A 734 23.57 33.25 38.61
C GLY A 734 24.13 33.60 39.99
N ILE A 735 23.28 33.96 40.96
CA ILE A 735 23.72 34.22 42.34
C ILE A 735 24.31 32.96 42.98
N ALA A 736 23.65 31.80 42.84
CA ALA A 736 24.15 30.54 43.38
C ALA A 736 25.53 30.17 42.80
N LEU A 737 25.70 30.33 41.49
CA LEU A 737 26.97 30.06 40.81
C LEU A 737 28.09 30.99 41.27
N LEU A 738 27.79 32.28 41.44
CA LEU A 738 28.75 33.26 41.97
C LEU A 738 29.13 32.95 43.43
N GLU A 739 28.19 32.50 44.25
CA GLU A 739 28.49 32.04 45.61
C GLU A 739 29.40 30.81 45.61
N GLU A 740 29.20 29.86 44.68
CA GLU A 740 30.10 28.72 44.50
C GLU A 740 31.52 29.12 44.09
N LEU A 741 31.66 30.05 43.14
CA LEU A 741 32.97 30.60 42.74
C LEU A 741 33.67 31.27 43.93
N ARG A 742 32.92 32.01 44.74
CA ARG A 742 33.44 32.64 45.95
C ARG A 742 33.83 31.62 47.03
N MET A 743 33.07 30.53 47.19
CA MET A 743 33.42 29.43 48.10
C MET A 743 34.69 28.70 47.68
N LEU A 744 34.98 28.63 46.37
CA LEU A 744 36.26 28.16 45.84
C LEU A 744 37.42 29.14 46.09
N GLY A 745 37.12 30.37 46.54
CA GLY A 745 38.09 31.41 46.87
C GLY A 745 38.51 32.28 45.68
N LEU A 746 37.77 32.23 44.55
CA LEU A 746 38.00 33.12 43.41
C LEU A 746 37.41 34.50 43.67
N ARG A 747 37.91 35.49 42.94
CA ARG A 747 37.31 36.82 42.85
C ARG A 747 36.44 36.94 41.62
N VAL A 748 35.45 37.82 41.66
CA VAL A 748 34.60 38.12 40.50
C VAL A 748 34.56 39.62 40.25
N ALA A 749 34.79 40.01 39.00
CA ALA A 749 34.66 41.38 38.52
C ALA A 749 33.48 41.49 37.55
N LEU A 750 32.73 42.58 37.67
CA LEU A 750 31.67 42.94 36.75
C LEU A 750 32.23 43.86 35.66
N ASP A 751 32.11 43.43 34.41
CA ASP A 751 32.63 44.13 33.23
C ASP A 751 31.54 44.89 32.44
N ASP A 752 31.96 45.87 31.63
CA ASP A 752 31.14 46.74 30.78
C ASP A 752 30.00 47.49 31.51
N PHE A 753 30.21 47.86 32.79
CA PHE A 753 29.14 48.41 33.62
C PHE A 753 28.63 49.77 33.10
N GLY A 754 27.31 49.88 32.94
CA GLY A 754 26.63 51.10 32.50
C GLY A 754 26.18 51.12 31.03
N THR A 755 26.53 50.08 30.26
CA THR A 755 26.04 49.89 28.88
C THR A 755 24.69 49.14 28.81
N GLY A 756 24.25 48.54 29.93
CA GLY A 756 23.00 47.78 30.08
C GLY A 756 21.96 48.43 31.00
N TYR A 757 20.82 47.76 31.19
CA TYR A 757 19.76 48.18 32.14
C TYR A 757 20.06 47.63 33.54
N SER A 758 20.90 48.33 34.31
CA SER A 758 21.22 47.91 35.67
C SER A 758 20.05 48.14 36.62
N SER A 759 19.46 47.08 37.16
CA SER A 759 18.65 47.19 38.38
C SER A 759 19.58 47.15 39.59
N LEU A 760 19.87 48.34 40.15
CA LEU A 760 20.68 48.56 41.37
C LEU A 760 20.29 47.61 42.53
N GLY A 761 19.05 47.15 42.57
CA GLY A 761 18.56 46.17 43.55
C GLY A 761 19.25 44.80 43.46
N TYR A 762 19.65 44.35 42.28
CA TYR A 762 20.35 43.07 42.09
C TYR A 762 21.86 43.19 42.30
N LEU A 763 22.45 44.33 41.93
CA LEU A 763 23.88 44.57 42.15
C LEU A 763 24.28 44.44 43.62
N LYS A 764 23.38 44.85 44.54
CA LYS A 764 23.55 44.66 45.98
C LYS A 764 23.58 43.19 46.43
N ARG A 765 23.00 42.28 45.65
CA ARG A 765 22.88 40.85 45.97
C ARG A 765 23.99 40.00 45.36
N PHE A 766 24.66 40.47 44.31
CA PHE A 766 25.72 39.71 43.67
C PHE A 766 26.99 39.70 44.54
N PRO A 767 27.59 38.53 44.82
CA PRO A 767 28.81 38.44 45.60
C PRO A 767 30.05 38.74 44.71
N ILE A 768 30.10 39.94 44.16
CA ILE A 768 31.21 40.45 43.33
C ILE A 768 32.20 41.27 44.17
N ASP A 769 33.44 41.40 43.69
CA ASP A 769 34.52 42.12 44.36
C ASP A 769 34.84 43.45 43.67
N GLU A 770 34.67 43.51 42.35
CA GLU A 770 35.15 44.61 41.51
C GLU A 770 34.15 44.99 40.43
N LEU A 771 34.22 46.24 39.99
CA LEU A 771 33.37 46.82 38.96
C LEU A 771 34.25 47.58 37.97
N LYS A 772 34.17 47.23 36.69
CA LYS A 772 34.90 47.88 35.59
C LYS A 772 33.99 48.89 34.88
N ILE A 773 34.48 50.11 34.72
CA ILE A 773 33.81 51.18 33.99
C ILE A 773 34.15 51.00 32.51
N ASP A 774 33.12 50.84 31.67
CA ASP A 774 33.29 50.71 30.22
C ASP A 774 34.05 51.91 29.63
N ARG A 775 34.97 51.62 28.71
CA ARG A 775 35.80 52.59 27.98
C ARG A 775 34.99 53.74 27.35
N LEU A 776 33.72 53.53 26.98
CA LEU A 776 32.84 54.54 26.39
C LEU A 776 32.64 55.74 27.32
N PHE A 777 32.62 55.52 28.64
CA PHE A 777 32.49 56.59 29.63
C PHE A 777 33.84 57.23 29.98
N VAL A 778 34.96 56.58 29.64
CA VAL A 778 36.32 57.05 29.91
C VAL A 778 36.91 57.83 28.74
N ARG A 779 36.61 57.43 27.50
CA ARG A 779 37.22 57.98 26.28
C ARG A 779 37.09 59.50 26.17
N ASP A 780 35.91 60.03 26.45
CA ASP A 780 35.59 61.45 26.30
C ASP A 780 35.45 62.19 27.65
N ILE A 781 35.96 61.60 28.76
CA ILE A 781 35.79 62.12 30.13
C ILE A 781 36.41 63.52 30.35
N ASP A 782 37.41 63.89 29.55
CA ASP A 782 38.09 65.19 29.58
C ASP A 782 37.33 66.26 28.78
N ARG A 783 36.46 65.86 27.84
CA ARG A 783 35.77 66.76 26.89
C ARG A 783 34.27 66.83 27.10
N ASN A 784 33.64 65.79 27.62
CA ASN A 784 32.21 65.67 27.80
C ASN A 784 31.83 65.69 29.30
N PRO A 785 31.21 66.77 29.80
CA PRO A 785 30.78 66.85 31.20
C PRO A 785 29.80 65.75 31.63
N ARG A 786 29.03 65.17 30.69
CA ARG A 786 28.09 64.09 31.00
C ARG A 786 28.81 62.78 31.28
N ASP A 787 29.79 62.41 30.47
CA ASP A 787 30.57 61.18 30.67
C ASP A 787 31.39 61.27 31.97
N ALA A 788 31.93 62.46 32.26
CA ALA A 788 32.58 62.76 33.53
C ALA A 788 31.65 62.65 34.76
N ALA A 789 30.37 63.01 34.61
CA ALA A 789 29.37 62.87 35.67
C ALA A 789 28.93 61.40 35.84
N LEU A 790 28.77 60.66 34.74
CA LEU A 790 28.42 59.23 34.75
C LEU A 790 29.54 58.40 35.37
N ALA A 791 30.79 58.60 34.96
CA ALA A 791 31.95 57.94 35.57
C ALA A 791 32.03 58.21 37.08
N ALA A 792 31.80 59.46 37.52
CA ALA A 792 31.76 59.80 38.95
C ALA A 792 30.62 59.09 39.70
N ALA A 793 29.44 58.99 39.08
CA ALA A 793 28.30 58.28 39.67
C ALA A 793 28.60 56.77 39.80
N ILE A 794 29.20 56.15 38.78
CA ILE A 794 29.58 54.74 38.79
C ILE A 794 30.61 54.46 39.89
N ILE A 795 31.64 55.30 40.02
CA ILE A 795 32.64 55.18 41.09
C ILE A 795 31.95 55.23 42.47
N SER A 796 31.06 56.20 42.67
CA SER A 796 30.32 56.37 43.92
C SER A 796 29.41 55.17 44.23
N ILE A 797 28.76 54.59 43.23
CA ILE A 797 27.93 53.38 43.38
C ILE A 797 28.79 52.19 43.79
N GLY A 798 29.91 51.95 43.08
CA GLY A 798 30.83 50.86 43.39
C GLY A 798 31.32 50.92 44.84
N HIS A 799 31.80 52.09 45.27
CA HIS A 799 32.26 52.31 46.65
C HIS A 799 31.15 52.15 47.69
N SER A 800 29.94 52.62 47.39
CA SER A 800 28.78 52.47 48.29
C SER A 800 28.37 51.01 48.50
N LEU A 801 28.69 50.15 47.54
CA LEU A 801 28.49 48.70 47.62
C LEU A 801 29.71 47.95 48.17
N GLY A 802 30.80 48.66 48.52
CA GLY A 802 32.04 48.07 49.01
C GLY A 802 32.90 47.41 47.93
N LEU A 803 32.67 47.74 46.65
CA LEU A 803 33.40 47.22 45.50
C LEU A 803 34.58 48.12 45.15
N ARG A 804 35.65 47.54 44.60
CA ARG A 804 36.73 48.31 43.97
C ARG A 804 36.36 48.64 42.53
N VAL A 805 36.71 49.84 42.09
CA VAL A 805 36.35 50.32 40.75
C VAL A 805 37.58 50.42 39.85
N ILE A 806 37.47 49.83 38.66
CA ILE A 806 38.51 49.80 37.62
C ILE A 806 38.06 50.70 36.47
N GLY A 807 38.85 51.71 36.11
CA GLY A 807 38.61 52.53 34.91
C GLY A 807 39.30 51.94 33.69
N GLU A 808 38.54 51.54 32.67
CA GLU A 808 39.09 50.97 31.45
C GLU A 808 39.32 51.99 30.33
N GLY A 809 40.19 51.65 29.39
CA GLY A 809 40.40 52.48 28.20
C GLY A 809 41.09 53.82 28.48
N VAL A 810 41.92 53.89 29.54
CA VAL A 810 42.73 55.08 29.81
C VAL A 810 43.85 55.19 28.78
N GLU A 811 43.77 56.16 27.88
CA GLU A 811 44.73 56.38 26.80
C GLU A 811 45.63 57.59 27.05
N THR A 812 45.16 58.57 27.83
CA THR A 812 45.87 59.85 28.06
C THR A 812 46.07 60.15 29.54
N ALA A 813 47.10 60.96 29.84
CA ALA A 813 47.33 61.45 31.20
C ALA A 813 46.16 62.28 31.75
N ALA A 814 45.45 63.02 30.89
CA ALA A 814 44.28 63.80 31.30
C ALA A 814 43.11 62.92 31.76
N GLN A 815 42.85 61.81 31.08
CA GLN A 815 41.86 60.82 31.50
C GLN A 815 42.25 60.17 32.84
N PHE A 816 43.54 59.84 33.00
CA PHE A 816 44.10 59.33 34.26
C PHE A 816 43.86 60.31 35.41
N ASP A 817 44.27 61.56 35.27
CA ASP A 817 44.12 62.58 36.32
C ASP A 817 42.65 62.80 36.69
N MET A 818 41.75 62.81 35.70
CA MET A 818 40.31 62.97 35.91
C MET A 818 39.67 61.81 36.67
N LEU A 819 40.02 60.56 36.35
CA LEU A 819 39.53 59.39 37.07
C LEU A 819 40.14 59.29 38.47
N ALA A 820 41.43 59.64 38.62
CA ALA A 820 42.13 59.61 39.89
C ALA A 820 41.57 60.65 40.87
N ALA A 821 41.31 61.88 40.39
CA ALA A 821 40.69 62.93 41.18
C ALA A 821 39.27 62.59 41.67
N ARG A 822 38.59 61.66 40.99
CA ARG A 822 37.25 61.17 41.34
C ARG A 822 37.28 59.93 42.23
N GLY A 823 38.46 59.43 42.59
CA GLY A 823 38.64 58.32 43.52
C GLY A 823 38.61 56.93 42.89
N CYS A 824 38.84 56.79 41.58
CA CYS A 824 38.96 55.45 40.97
C CYS A 824 40.13 54.66 41.59
N ASP A 825 39.93 53.39 41.92
CA ASP A 825 40.91 52.59 42.68
C ASP A 825 42.03 52.04 41.78
N LEU A 826 41.61 51.52 40.62
CA LEU A 826 42.43 50.80 39.65
C LEU A 826 42.18 51.36 38.25
N MET A 827 43.17 51.26 37.36
CA MET A 827 43.04 51.73 35.98
C MET A 827 43.76 50.82 35.00
N GLN A 828 43.21 50.78 33.77
CA GLN A 828 43.73 49.99 32.66
C GLN A 828 43.61 50.78 31.36
N GLY A 829 44.60 50.65 30.47
CA GLY A 829 44.54 51.22 29.14
C GLY A 829 45.91 51.47 28.52
N PHE A 830 45.91 52.01 27.29
CA PHE A 830 47.12 52.22 26.49
C PHE A 830 48.05 53.28 27.06
N HIS A 831 47.56 54.13 27.97
CA HIS A 831 48.41 55.04 28.73
C HIS A 831 49.52 54.31 29.49
N PHE A 832 49.23 53.11 29.99
CA PHE A 832 50.19 52.29 30.74
C PHE A 832 50.92 51.31 29.82
N SER A 833 50.15 50.47 29.13
CA SER A 833 50.67 49.51 28.16
C SER A 833 49.52 48.98 27.28
N PRO A 834 49.76 48.77 25.98
CA PRO A 834 48.89 47.92 25.19
C PRO A 834 48.97 46.46 25.69
N PRO A 835 48.05 45.58 25.25
CA PRO A 835 48.14 44.14 25.49
C PRO A 835 49.38 43.54 24.83
N VAL A 836 50.27 42.95 25.63
CA VAL A 836 51.58 42.44 25.20
C VAL A 836 51.74 40.95 25.45
N ALA A 837 52.69 40.31 24.77
CA ALA A 837 53.07 38.92 25.06
C ALA A 837 53.65 38.79 26.49
N ALA A 838 53.61 37.57 27.05
CA ALA A 838 54.00 37.32 28.43
C ALA A 838 55.43 37.74 28.78
N GLU A 839 56.35 37.65 27.82
CA GLU A 839 57.76 38.02 27.95
C GLU A 839 57.94 39.53 28.07
N ALA A 840 57.09 40.29 27.36
CA ALA A 840 57.11 41.75 27.32
C ALA A 840 56.24 42.40 28.40
N PHE A 841 55.54 41.60 29.22
CA PHE A 841 54.69 42.11 30.29
C PHE A 841 55.54 42.88 31.34
N PRO A 842 55.19 44.15 31.62
CA PRO A 842 55.95 44.99 32.55
C PRO A 842 55.85 44.43 33.98
N ALA A 843 56.99 44.36 34.66
CA ALA A 843 57.11 43.84 36.02
C ALA A 843 56.54 44.80 37.07
#